data_AF-A0A1F3NKE7-F1
#
_entry.id   AF-A0A1F3NKE7-F1
#
_cell.length_a   1.000
_cell.length_b   1.000
_cell.length_c   1.000
_cell.angle_alpha   90.00
_cell.angle_beta   90.00
_cell.angle_gamma   90.00
#
_symmetry.space_group_name_H-M   'P 1'
#
loop_
_entity.id
_entity.type
_entity.pdbx_description
1 polymer ?
#
loop_
_entity_poly.entity_id
_entity_poly.type
_entity_poly.pdbx_seq_one_letter_code
_entity_poly.pdbx_strand_id
1 'polypeptide(L)'
;MKTKLSLSNLSGLRKTFGSNVFTIFILMIFFALCPEPCALSQIPQGFNYQAIVREGVTKQPIISQPILVRITIENMAETAVYQETHSLSTDEFGIMAIVIGDGTPTGTDLFKDIDWSEEPLFIKTELQYPVGGSYTEMGTAPLMSVPYAMVADSLSKPLTKLSVTGETTNMEEALFEVKNKDGQTIFAVYNEGVRVYVSDGDAKGVKGGFAIGGFGVDKQGVQKYFFVSGDSIRAYIDSTSTKAVKGGFAIGGFENTKAPGQEYLRVTRDSVRIYLDANPATKAPKGGFAIGGFDISKDPEEEYLRVTRDSTRIYVNDNPAKGVKGGFAIGGFGTGKGPATPFTSLTPENYLIGHKSGSSIKNGLYNSFFGYEAGTNNTDGYSNIFIGYGTGHQNTTGGNNIIIGNGSGYHNQTGDLNVIIGNRAGYSGTNGYGNVFLGDSAGLGNTSDYNVLIGKGTGLYNEGKYNSFMGYEAGMRNTTGTYNVFLGFRAGRYNTTGSYNTLVGYQAGMASETKPLTGNNNVVLGYNSGANLRSGRDNVFIGYTAGYTASSGYENTFIGKEAGYLVTTGNSNVAIGYKAGRGITTSDRNSLIGESSGENLATGIGNAFFGTYSGRLTTSGDFNTLIGYDCGYQVTTGSCNTFVGFQSGRGWGANVIGDSSVFIGYLAGQYEYNSQRLYIENSYAGKNSALIYGEFDNDLLVFNADVGIGTSNPEGTLDVCKDFPVLSVRTSETAGTDAVVRIGGARTTSLTDDLSRIEFYNYESGGPFELARISARNSDATSGTSVGDMIFQVNNGSGLIQGMLIDNNGRVGIGTSNPAWRFQVGETSNYGWVASNGSWGSSSDIRQKENIRILDSALNKVLEMNGIYFNVIGNNPVGDREVGFIAQEMEKILPEVVSVDSEGYKGISYSHITPILVEAIKEQQQQIESQQQQIDRLEEMISEMRNEIASSSR
;
A
#
# COMPACT_ATOMS: atom_id res chain seq x y z
N MET A 1 56.17 7.53 16.50
CA MET A 1 55.93 6.12 16.13
C MET A 1 55.27 6.09 14.76
N LYS A 2 55.89 5.42 13.78
CA LYS A 2 55.29 5.15 12.47
C LYS A 2 54.58 3.79 12.56
N THR A 3 53.28 3.74 12.29
CA THR A 3 52.58 2.48 12.01
C THR A 3 51.80 2.66 10.71
N LYS A 4 52.26 1.97 9.65
CA LYS A 4 51.55 1.81 8.38
C LYS A 4 50.36 0.87 8.61
N LEU A 5 49.14 1.31 8.33
CA LEU A 5 48.03 0.40 8.01
C LEU A 5 48.00 0.17 6.49
N SER A 6 48.01 -1.09 6.07
CA SER A 6 47.98 -1.51 4.67
C SER A 6 46.56 -1.45 4.08
N LEU A 7 46.45 -0.91 2.87
CA LEU A 7 45.22 -0.76 2.08
C LEU A 7 44.58 -2.08 1.58
N SER A 8 45.00 -3.25 2.06
CA SER A 8 44.56 -4.56 1.53
C SER A 8 43.20 -5.04 2.03
N ASN A 9 42.61 -4.41 3.05
CA ASN A 9 41.33 -4.85 3.64
C ASN A 9 40.08 -4.09 3.14
N LEU A 10 40.23 -3.13 2.21
CA LEU A 10 39.12 -2.29 1.73
C LEU A 10 38.42 -2.82 0.47
N SER A 11 38.92 -3.88 -0.19
CA SER A 11 38.29 -4.45 -1.38
C SER A 11 37.10 -5.37 -1.05
N GLY A 12 37.05 -5.94 0.17
CA GLY A 12 35.99 -6.84 0.61
C GLY A 12 34.66 -6.15 0.91
N LEU A 13 34.68 -4.92 1.43
CA LEU A 13 33.45 -4.19 1.79
C LEU A 13 32.68 -3.61 0.59
N ARG A 14 33.31 -3.50 -0.58
CA ARG A 14 32.69 -2.89 -1.78
C ARG A 14 31.71 -3.83 -2.50
N LYS A 15 31.75 -5.13 -2.22
CA LYS A 15 30.84 -6.14 -2.81
C LYS A 15 29.53 -6.34 -2.04
N THR A 16 29.47 -5.91 -0.78
CA THR A 16 28.32 -6.20 0.11
C THR A 16 27.34 -5.02 0.24
N PHE A 17 27.78 -3.79 -0.07
CA PHE A 17 26.94 -2.59 -0.01
C PHE A 17 27.07 -1.79 -1.31
N GLY A 18 25.93 -1.50 -1.95
CA GLY A 18 25.87 -0.75 -3.20
C GLY A 18 26.59 0.60 -3.12
N SER A 19 27.09 1.08 -4.26
CA SER A 19 27.96 2.26 -4.43
C SER A 19 27.56 3.51 -3.61
N ASN A 20 26.25 3.73 -3.42
CA ASN A 20 25.74 4.89 -2.70
C ASN A 20 25.91 4.76 -1.16
N VAL A 21 25.83 3.55 -0.62
CA VAL A 21 25.96 3.29 0.83
C VAL A 21 27.44 3.35 1.26
N PHE A 22 28.36 2.91 0.41
CA PHE A 22 29.80 3.03 0.68
C PHE A 22 30.27 4.50 0.70
N THR A 23 29.65 5.35 -0.11
CA THR A 23 29.93 6.81 -0.13
C THR A 23 29.37 7.50 1.13
N ILE A 24 28.20 7.08 1.60
CA ILE A 24 27.60 7.58 2.86
C ILE A 24 28.40 7.11 4.09
N PHE A 25 28.94 5.89 4.06
CA PHE A 25 29.76 5.36 5.17
C PHE A 25 31.12 6.08 5.28
N ILE A 26 31.71 6.48 4.14
CA ILE A 26 32.92 7.33 4.11
C ILE A 26 32.59 8.76 4.57
N LEU A 27 31.42 9.31 4.21
CA LEU A 27 30.97 10.61 4.73
C LEU A 27 30.73 10.61 6.24
N MET A 28 30.19 9.51 6.80
CA MET A 28 29.98 9.37 8.25
C MET A 28 31.30 9.27 9.03
N ILE A 29 32.32 8.61 8.47
CA ILE A 29 33.66 8.54 9.10
C ILE A 29 34.39 9.89 8.97
N PHE A 30 34.15 10.66 7.90
CA PHE A 30 34.69 12.02 7.75
C PHE A 30 34.05 13.03 8.70
N PHE A 31 32.77 12.84 9.07
CA PHE A 31 32.10 13.67 10.08
C PHE A 31 32.40 13.26 11.54
N ALA A 32 32.86 12.02 11.78
CA ALA A 32 33.17 11.52 13.12
C ALA A 32 34.60 11.82 13.62
N LEU A 33 35.49 12.37 12.76
CA LEU A 33 36.90 12.60 13.08
C LEU A 33 37.36 14.07 12.94
N CYS A 34 36.43 15.02 12.85
CA CYS A 34 36.79 16.44 12.82
C CYS A 34 36.70 17.04 14.23
N PRO A 35 37.82 17.40 14.89
CA PRO A 35 37.75 18.30 16.02
C PRO A 35 37.32 19.68 15.51
N GLU A 36 36.33 20.25 16.19
CA GLU A 36 35.74 21.58 15.99
C GLU A 36 36.70 22.63 15.38
N PRO A 37 36.31 23.39 14.35
CA PRO A 37 36.87 24.72 14.19
C PRO A 37 36.30 25.57 15.33
N CYS A 38 37.18 26.07 16.21
CA CYS A 38 36.88 27.13 17.15
C CYS A 38 36.19 28.28 16.40
N ALA A 39 34.86 28.39 16.55
CA ALA A 39 34.14 29.60 16.20
C ALA A 39 34.55 30.67 17.21
N LEU A 40 35.50 31.52 16.82
CA LEU A 40 35.58 32.87 17.38
C LEU A 40 34.21 33.50 17.10
N SER A 41 33.44 33.79 18.16
CA SER A 41 32.29 34.68 18.04
C SER A 41 32.80 36.04 17.57
N GLN A 42 32.72 36.29 16.26
CA GLN A 42 32.79 37.63 15.72
C GLN A 42 31.39 38.23 15.80
N ILE A 43 31.34 39.47 16.28
CA ILE A 43 30.13 40.29 16.31
C ILE A 43 29.64 40.41 14.86
N PRO A 44 28.37 40.12 14.53
CA PRO A 44 27.85 40.27 13.18
C PRO A 44 28.01 41.73 12.72
N GLN A 45 28.74 41.98 11.63
CA GLN A 45 29.02 43.32 11.10
C GLN A 45 28.12 43.65 9.91
N GLY A 46 26.80 43.52 10.08
CA GLY A 46 25.85 43.85 9.01
C GLY A 46 24.39 43.72 9.46
N PHE A 47 23.48 44.27 8.67
CA PHE A 47 22.04 44.19 8.92
C PHE A 47 21.26 43.78 7.67
N ASN A 48 20.14 43.07 7.88
CA ASN A 48 19.34 42.53 6.79
C ASN A 48 18.54 43.65 6.09
N TYR A 49 18.54 43.65 4.76
CA TYR A 49 17.75 44.53 3.93
C TYR A 49 16.99 43.73 2.88
N GLN A 50 15.68 43.96 2.79
CA GLN A 50 14.80 43.25 1.88
C GLN A 50 13.91 44.26 1.15
N ALA A 51 13.83 44.12 -0.17
CA ALA A 51 13.01 45.00 -1.01
C ALA A 51 12.38 44.21 -2.15
N ILE A 52 11.25 44.70 -2.68
CA ILE A 52 10.63 44.16 -3.89
C ILE A 52 11.01 45.02 -5.09
N VAL A 53 11.63 44.42 -6.09
CA VAL A 53 12.05 45.13 -7.30
C VAL A 53 10.89 45.13 -8.29
N ARG A 54 10.50 46.32 -8.75
CA ARG A 54 9.38 46.51 -9.69
C ARG A 54 9.82 47.30 -10.90
N GLU A 55 9.21 47.00 -12.04
CA GLU A 55 9.45 47.75 -13.27
C GLU A 55 8.82 49.15 -13.20
N GLY A 56 9.56 50.17 -13.67
CA GLY A 56 9.20 51.57 -13.51
C GLY A 56 7.86 51.98 -14.15
N VAL A 57 7.49 51.35 -15.27
CA VAL A 57 6.30 51.70 -16.08
C VAL A 57 5.07 50.86 -15.70
N THR A 58 5.21 49.54 -15.61
CA THR A 58 4.08 48.63 -15.38
C THR A 58 3.79 48.38 -13.90
N LYS A 59 4.71 48.78 -13.00
CA LYS A 59 4.71 48.51 -11.55
C LYS A 59 4.66 47.02 -11.18
N GLN A 60 4.88 46.11 -12.14
CA GLN A 60 4.92 44.68 -11.89
C GLN A 60 6.26 44.26 -11.27
N PRO A 61 6.29 43.23 -10.39
CA PRO A 61 7.52 42.70 -9.83
C PRO A 61 8.42 42.06 -10.89
N ILE A 62 9.73 42.27 -10.76
CA ILE A 62 10.73 41.65 -11.64
C ILE A 62 11.10 40.30 -11.02
N ILE A 63 10.54 39.20 -11.53
CA ILE A 63 10.63 37.86 -10.95
C ILE A 63 11.79 37.03 -11.53
N SER A 64 12.59 36.37 -10.67
CA SER A 64 13.65 35.42 -11.08
C SER A 64 14.67 35.97 -12.10
N GLN A 65 15.00 37.27 -12.02
CA GLN A 65 15.97 37.90 -12.93
C GLN A 65 17.23 38.37 -12.20
N PRO A 66 18.40 38.35 -12.87
CA PRO A 66 19.64 38.87 -12.30
C PRO A 66 19.60 40.39 -12.21
N ILE A 67 20.04 40.92 -11.06
CA ILE A 67 20.14 42.34 -10.76
C ILE A 67 21.50 42.64 -10.10
N LEU A 68 21.96 43.88 -10.26
CA LEU A 68 23.07 44.41 -9.46
C LEU A 68 22.53 45.52 -8.57
N VAL A 69 22.77 45.39 -7.27
CA VAL A 69 22.32 46.35 -6.26
C VAL A 69 23.56 47.05 -5.71
N ARG A 70 23.50 48.38 -5.65
CA ARG A 70 24.51 49.20 -5.00
C ARG A 70 23.85 49.92 -3.82
N ILE A 71 24.47 49.76 -2.66
CA ILE A 71 24.06 50.43 -1.43
C ILE A 71 25.13 51.45 -1.07
N THR A 72 24.69 52.68 -0.86
CA THR A 72 25.54 53.78 -0.42
C THR A 72 24.98 54.32 0.89
N ILE A 73 25.82 54.42 1.91
CA ILE A 73 25.51 55.14 3.15
C ILE A 73 26.07 56.54 3.00
N GLU A 74 25.21 57.54 3.08
CA GLU A 74 25.57 58.96 2.89
C GLU A 74 25.21 59.79 4.12
N ASN A 75 25.98 60.85 4.36
CA ASN A 75 25.70 61.80 5.44
C ASN A 75 24.73 62.91 4.99
N MET A 76 24.38 63.83 5.89
CA MET A 76 23.46 64.94 5.59
C MET A 76 23.95 65.89 4.46
N ALA A 77 25.24 65.81 4.08
CA ALA A 77 25.82 66.57 2.98
C ALA A 77 25.88 65.78 1.65
N GLU A 78 25.14 64.67 1.53
CA GLU A 78 25.10 63.76 0.36
C GLU A 78 26.48 63.20 -0.02
N THR A 79 27.40 63.15 0.95
CA THR A 79 28.73 62.56 0.75
C THR A 79 28.69 61.09 1.16
N ALA A 80 29.14 60.20 0.26
CA ALA A 80 29.20 58.77 0.53
C ALA A 80 30.24 58.45 1.62
N VAL A 81 29.76 57.90 2.74
CA VAL A 81 30.56 57.43 3.88
C VAL A 81 30.98 55.98 3.68
N TYR A 82 30.14 55.18 3.01
CA TYR A 82 30.44 53.80 2.65
C TYR A 82 29.63 53.35 1.43
N GLN A 83 30.20 52.48 0.59
CA GLN A 83 29.53 51.99 -0.61
C GLN A 83 29.91 50.53 -0.94
N GLU A 84 28.90 49.69 -1.17
CA GLU A 84 29.06 48.28 -1.53
C GLU A 84 28.14 47.87 -2.68
N THR A 85 28.52 46.79 -3.37
CA THR A 85 27.70 46.18 -4.43
C THR A 85 27.42 44.71 -4.16
N HIS A 86 26.21 44.29 -4.52
CA HIS A 86 25.70 42.93 -4.43
C HIS A 86 25.21 42.45 -5.80
N SER A 87 25.60 41.23 -6.17
CA SER A 87 25.12 40.56 -7.39
C SER A 87 24.26 39.37 -6.99
N LEU A 88 22.96 39.43 -7.32
CA LEU A 88 21.99 38.39 -7.01
C LEU A 88 20.84 38.36 -8.02
N SER A 89 19.95 37.38 -7.89
CA SER A 89 18.69 37.33 -8.64
C SER A 89 17.50 37.53 -7.70
N THR A 90 16.43 38.16 -8.18
CA THR A 90 15.17 38.23 -7.43
C THR A 90 14.50 36.87 -7.32
N ASP A 91 13.67 36.65 -6.29
CA ASP A 91 12.92 35.40 -6.13
C ASP A 91 11.64 35.32 -7.00
N GLU A 92 10.83 34.27 -6.81
CA GLU A 92 9.55 34.06 -7.51
C GLU A 92 8.51 35.16 -7.25
N PHE A 93 8.73 36.01 -6.24
CA PHE A 93 7.86 37.14 -5.88
C PHE A 93 8.48 38.51 -6.22
N GLY A 94 9.67 38.52 -6.84
CA GLY A 94 10.39 39.73 -7.23
C GLY A 94 11.14 40.39 -6.06
N ILE A 95 11.38 39.65 -4.99
CA ILE A 95 12.04 40.12 -3.77
C ILE A 95 13.56 39.91 -3.89
N MET A 96 14.31 40.90 -3.42
CA MET A 96 15.74 40.81 -3.13
C MET A 96 15.96 40.82 -1.62
N ALA A 97 16.84 39.94 -1.12
CA ALA A 97 17.29 39.93 0.26
C ALA A 97 18.82 39.96 0.29
N ILE A 98 19.38 40.97 0.93
CA ILE A 98 20.83 41.18 1.08
C ILE A 98 21.17 41.50 2.53
N VAL A 99 22.40 41.26 2.93
CA VAL A 99 22.95 41.72 4.21
C VAL A 99 23.87 42.90 3.91
N ILE A 100 23.50 44.08 4.38
CA ILE A 100 24.30 45.29 4.18
C ILE A 100 25.52 45.19 5.10
N GLY A 101 26.72 45.28 4.51
CA GLY A 101 28.01 45.02 5.16
C GLY A 101 28.67 43.69 4.76
N ASP A 102 27.95 42.81 4.04
CA ASP A 102 28.49 41.56 3.47
C ASP A 102 28.72 41.67 1.94
N GLY A 103 28.53 42.86 1.36
CA GLY A 103 28.72 43.14 -0.06
C GLY A 103 30.19 43.34 -0.42
N THR A 104 30.47 43.49 -1.72
CA THR A 104 31.82 43.87 -2.18
C THR A 104 31.98 45.38 -2.04
N PRO A 105 32.87 45.90 -1.17
CA PRO A 105 33.09 47.35 -1.06
C PRO A 105 33.65 47.90 -2.37
N THR A 106 33.18 49.08 -2.76
CA THR A 106 33.62 49.75 -4.00
C THR A 106 34.66 50.85 -3.74
N GLY A 107 34.99 51.12 -2.48
CA GLY A 107 36.01 52.08 -2.02
C GLY A 107 37.01 51.46 -1.04
N THR A 108 37.84 52.29 -0.39
CA THR A 108 38.85 51.85 0.60
C THR A 108 38.29 51.59 1.99
N ASP A 109 37.13 52.17 2.30
CA ASP A 109 36.51 52.10 3.62
C ASP A 109 35.71 50.79 3.77
N LEU A 110 35.91 50.09 4.89
CA LEU A 110 35.18 48.86 5.21
C LEU A 110 33.92 49.19 6.03
N PHE A 111 32.92 48.31 6.02
CA PHE A 111 31.66 48.53 6.76
C PHE A 111 31.87 48.77 8.27
N LYS A 112 32.92 48.18 8.85
CA LYS A 112 33.33 48.39 10.25
C LYS A 112 33.91 49.77 10.54
N ASP A 113 34.35 50.49 9.52
CA ASP A 113 35.03 51.79 9.63
C ASP A 113 34.03 52.96 9.53
N ILE A 114 32.73 52.67 9.34
CA ILE A 114 31.66 53.67 9.34
C ILE A 114 31.52 54.27 10.74
N ASP A 115 31.60 55.60 10.84
CA ASP A 115 31.28 56.33 12.06
C ASP A 115 29.76 56.47 12.21
N TRP A 116 29.14 55.54 12.95
CA TRP A 116 27.70 55.51 13.20
C TRP A 116 27.22 56.63 14.13
N SER A 117 28.11 57.48 14.67
CA SER A 117 27.73 58.62 15.53
C SER A 117 27.33 59.88 14.74
N GLU A 118 27.61 59.93 13.43
CA GLU A 118 27.19 61.04 12.57
C GLU A 118 25.70 60.95 12.23
N GLU A 119 24.82 61.48 13.09
CA GLU A 119 23.38 61.52 12.79
C GLU A 119 22.98 62.82 12.04
N PRO A 120 22.11 62.73 11.01
CA PRO A 120 21.50 61.54 10.42
C PRO A 120 22.31 60.95 9.25
N LEU A 121 22.48 59.61 9.26
CA LEU A 121 22.92 58.84 8.10
C LEU A 121 21.72 58.40 7.25
N PHE A 122 21.92 58.33 5.95
CA PHE A 122 20.92 57.87 4.99
C PHE A 122 21.42 56.66 4.23
N ILE A 123 20.50 55.75 3.90
CA ILE A 123 20.74 54.64 3.00
C ILE A 123 20.16 54.99 1.63
N LYS A 124 21.05 55.12 0.65
CA LYS A 124 20.73 55.29 -0.76
C LYS A 124 20.81 53.94 -1.46
N THR A 125 19.70 53.54 -2.07
CA THR A 125 19.59 52.26 -2.80
C THR A 125 19.57 52.52 -4.30
N GLU A 126 20.50 51.92 -5.03
CA GLU A 126 20.58 52.01 -6.47
C GLU A 126 20.59 50.62 -7.10
N LEU A 127 19.94 50.48 -8.25
CA LEU A 127 19.81 49.19 -8.92
C LEU A 127 20.11 49.32 -10.41
N GLN A 128 20.77 48.30 -10.95
CA GLN A 128 21.06 48.15 -12.36
C GLN A 128 20.28 46.95 -12.90
N TYR A 129 19.28 47.23 -13.75
CA TYR A 129 18.49 46.22 -14.44
C TYR A 129 18.03 46.74 -15.82
N PRO A 130 18.31 46.01 -16.92
CA PRO A 130 19.11 44.77 -16.98
C PRO A 130 20.59 45.02 -16.64
N VAL A 131 21.29 43.97 -16.20
CA VAL A 131 22.72 44.01 -15.83
C VAL A 131 23.55 44.52 -17.01
N GLY A 132 24.38 45.54 -16.78
CA GLY A 132 25.20 46.23 -17.80
C GLY A 132 24.78 47.66 -18.17
N GLY A 133 23.68 48.19 -17.61
CA GLY A 133 23.21 49.58 -17.79
C GLY A 133 23.80 50.62 -16.81
N SER A 134 23.20 51.80 -16.69
CA SER A 134 23.53 52.74 -15.60
C SER A 134 22.78 52.37 -14.32
N TYR A 135 23.39 52.63 -13.15
CA TYR A 135 22.68 52.54 -11.87
C TYR A 135 21.55 53.57 -11.83
N THR A 136 20.37 53.12 -11.44
CA THR A 136 19.19 53.97 -11.24
C THR A 136 18.89 54.05 -9.74
N GLU A 137 18.73 55.25 -9.22
CA GLU A 137 18.37 55.47 -7.81
C GLU A 137 16.92 55.06 -7.55
N MET A 138 16.74 54.16 -6.58
CA MET A 138 15.43 53.63 -6.16
C MET A 138 14.87 54.36 -4.94
N GLY A 139 15.72 55.11 -4.24
CA GLY A 139 15.35 56.02 -3.17
C GLY A 139 16.42 56.10 -2.08
N THR A 140 16.39 57.22 -1.34
CA THR A 140 17.18 57.44 -0.13
C THR A 140 16.25 57.47 1.09
N ALA A 141 16.61 56.73 2.15
CA ALA A 141 15.86 56.69 3.40
C ALA A 141 16.77 56.96 4.61
N PRO A 142 16.32 57.67 5.66
CA PRO A 142 17.11 57.85 6.87
C PRO A 142 17.27 56.50 7.61
N LEU A 143 18.48 56.19 8.05
CA LEU A 143 18.75 55.05 8.92
C LEU A 143 18.39 55.42 10.36
N MET A 144 17.36 54.77 10.90
CA MET A 144 16.94 54.96 12.28
C MET A 144 17.77 54.06 13.19
N SER A 145 18.51 54.64 14.14
CA SER A 145 19.31 53.92 15.12
C SER A 145 18.40 53.13 16.10
N VAL A 146 18.65 51.82 16.24
CA VAL A 146 17.93 50.95 17.20
C VAL A 146 18.49 51.20 18.61
N PRO A 147 17.70 51.11 19.71
CA PRO A 147 18.18 51.48 21.06
C PRO A 147 19.45 50.75 21.52
N TYR A 148 19.77 49.57 20.98
CA TYR A 148 20.99 48.83 21.32
C TYR A 148 22.27 49.41 20.68
N ALA A 149 22.17 50.22 19.63
CA ALA A 149 23.28 50.96 19.04
C ALA A 149 23.55 52.29 19.76
N MET A 150 22.49 52.99 20.22
CA MET A 150 22.62 54.21 21.04
C MET A 150 23.28 53.95 22.41
N VAL A 151 23.16 52.73 22.92
CA VAL A 151 23.71 52.34 24.22
C VAL A 151 25.08 51.63 24.09
N ALA A 152 25.51 51.30 22.86
CA ALA A 152 26.82 50.71 22.61
C ALA A 152 27.95 51.75 22.50
N ASP A 153 27.67 52.98 22.08
CA ASP A 153 28.69 54.05 22.09
C ASP A 153 28.74 54.83 23.42
N SER A 154 27.64 54.85 24.20
CA SER A 154 27.62 55.53 25.51
C SER A 154 28.37 54.79 26.64
N LEU A 155 29.08 53.70 26.32
CA LEU A 155 30.01 53.00 27.22
C LEU A 155 31.43 52.86 26.68
N SER A 156 31.77 53.50 25.54
CA SER A 156 33.10 53.36 24.90
C SER A 156 34.04 54.57 25.08
N LYS A 157 33.57 55.72 25.56
CA LYS A 157 34.44 56.88 25.85
C LYS A 157 34.15 57.52 27.21
N PRO A 158 34.96 57.26 28.25
CA PRO A 158 35.20 58.31 29.21
C PRO A 158 35.89 59.47 28.47
N LEU A 159 35.40 60.70 28.63
CA LEU A 159 36.14 61.92 28.29
C LEU A 159 37.46 61.90 29.09
N THR A 160 38.52 61.33 28.52
CA THR A 160 39.80 61.19 29.22
C THR A 160 40.74 62.37 29.01
N LYS A 161 40.41 63.35 28.17
CA LYS A 161 41.23 64.56 28.07
C LYS A 161 40.54 65.72 27.36
N LEU A 162 40.48 66.87 28.03
CA LEU A 162 40.58 68.16 27.36
C LEU A 162 42.07 68.30 26.95
N SER A 163 42.43 68.10 25.68
CA SER A 163 43.81 68.33 25.25
C SER A 163 44.00 69.82 24.96
N VAL A 164 44.66 70.53 25.87
CA VAL A 164 45.21 71.86 25.60
C VAL A 164 46.67 71.66 25.22
N THR A 165 47.02 71.99 23.97
CA THR A 165 48.41 71.95 23.46
C THR A 165 48.84 73.38 23.15
N GLY A 166 49.79 73.91 23.91
CA GLY A 166 50.55 75.10 23.56
C GLY A 166 52.01 74.69 23.34
N GLU A 167 52.68 75.27 22.35
CA GLU A 167 54.13 75.13 22.19
C GLU A 167 54.78 76.45 22.62
N THR A 168 55.64 76.39 23.63
CA THR A 168 56.52 77.51 24.01
C THR A 168 57.94 76.99 24.24
N THR A 169 58.92 77.79 23.86
CA THR A 169 60.35 77.51 24.11
C THR A 169 60.82 78.12 25.43
N ASN A 170 59.96 78.88 26.11
CA ASN A 170 60.25 79.53 27.39
C ASN A 170 59.84 78.65 28.58
N MET A 171 60.78 78.37 29.49
CA MET A 171 60.56 77.43 30.59
C MET A 171 59.68 77.99 31.73
N GLU A 172 59.44 79.31 31.78
CA GLU A 172 58.61 79.95 32.82
C GLU A 172 57.18 80.26 32.38
N GLU A 173 56.81 79.96 31.13
CA GLU A 173 55.48 80.21 30.60
C GLU A 173 54.59 78.95 30.76
N ALA A 174 53.37 79.13 31.29
CA ALA A 174 52.48 78.01 31.56
C ALA A 174 51.83 77.50 30.26
N LEU A 175 51.97 76.21 29.98
CA LEU A 175 51.33 75.50 28.87
C LEU A 175 49.80 75.37 29.08
N PHE A 176 49.37 75.39 30.33
CA PHE A 176 47.97 75.39 30.76
C PHE A 176 47.88 76.02 32.14
N GLU A 177 47.03 77.03 32.34
CA GLU A 177 46.77 77.62 33.66
C GLU A 177 45.27 77.75 33.94
N VAL A 178 44.88 77.47 35.19
CA VAL A 178 43.54 77.64 35.73
C VAL A 178 43.62 78.77 36.75
N LYS A 179 42.81 79.80 36.57
CA LYS A 179 42.76 80.98 37.44
C LYS A 179 41.47 80.98 38.28
N ASN A 180 41.55 81.51 39.50
CA ASN A 180 40.36 81.77 40.30
C ASN A 180 39.60 83.00 39.76
N LYS A 181 38.44 83.33 40.37
CA LYS A 181 37.60 84.47 39.94
C LYS A 181 38.33 85.83 39.97
N ASP A 182 39.42 85.94 40.73
CA ASP A 182 40.20 87.16 40.92
C ASP A 182 41.43 87.22 39.98
N GLY A 183 41.52 86.30 39.01
CA GLY A 183 42.54 86.28 37.96
C GLY A 183 43.88 85.67 38.38
N GLN A 184 43.96 85.06 39.57
CA GLN A 184 45.18 84.44 40.10
C GLN A 184 45.26 82.97 39.73
N THR A 185 46.44 82.52 39.29
CA THR A 185 46.66 81.13 38.87
C THR A 185 46.67 80.19 40.08
N ILE A 186 45.74 79.24 40.11
CA ILE A 186 45.57 78.24 41.18
C ILE A 186 46.08 76.85 40.77
N PHE A 187 46.21 76.59 39.47
CA PHE A 187 46.83 75.39 38.92
C PHE A 187 47.49 75.72 37.59
N ALA A 188 48.77 75.40 37.41
CA ALA A 188 49.46 75.60 36.14
C ALA A 188 50.41 74.45 35.80
N VAL A 189 50.49 74.14 34.51
CA VAL A 189 51.38 73.12 33.93
C VAL A 189 52.46 73.83 33.14
N TYR A 190 53.72 73.57 33.49
CA TYR A 190 54.92 74.06 32.82
C TYR A 190 55.68 72.88 32.22
N ASN A 191 56.65 73.14 31.34
CA ASN A 191 57.44 72.08 30.68
C ASN A 191 58.20 71.16 31.66
N GLU A 192 58.49 71.64 32.87
CA GLU A 192 59.22 70.92 33.91
C GLU A 192 58.33 70.27 34.99
N GLY A 193 57.02 70.54 34.99
CA GLY A 193 56.12 69.96 35.97
C GLY A 193 54.82 70.73 36.21
N VAL A 194 54.01 70.20 37.12
CA VAL A 194 52.70 70.76 37.50
C VAL A 194 52.84 71.50 38.83
N ARG A 195 52.42 72.76 38.87
CA ARG A 195 52.37 73.59 40.08
C ARG A 195 50.92 73.86 40.47
N VAL A 196 50.58 73.70 41.75
CA VAL A 196 49.25 74.02 42.29
C VAL A 196 49.45 75.07 43.38
N TYR A 197 48.78 76.21 43.23
CA TYR A 197 48.87 77.32 44.17
C TYR A 197 47.59 77.34 45.01
N VAL A 198 47.74 77.22 46.33
CA VAL A 198 46.65 77.33 47.30
C VAL A 198 46.83 78.66 48.03
N SER A 199 45.80 79.51 48.03
CA SER A 199 45.88 80.81 48.72
C SER A 199 45.86 80.62 50.22
N ASP A 200 46.85 81.16 50.92
CA ASP A 200 46.89 81.22 52.38
C ASP A 200 46.01 82.39 52.85
N GLY A 201 44.70 82.15 52.88
CA GLY A 201 43.68 83.11 53.33
C GLY A 201 43.10 82.66 54.66
N ASP A 202 43.07 83.57 55.63
CA ASP A 202 42.64 83.32 57.00
C ASP A 202 41.26 82.64 57.10
N ALA A 203 41.28 81.38 57.56
CA ALA A 203 40.18 80.55 58.07
C ALA A 203 39.21 79.85 57.08
N LYS A 204 39.43 78.53 56.83
CA LYS A 204 38.66 77.37 57.39
C LYS A 204 38.77 76.08 56.55
N GLY A 205 38.67 74.92 57.22
CA GLY A 205 38.13 73.66 56.66
C GLY A 205 38.74 72.36 57.21
N VAL A 206 38.07 71.72 58.18
CA VAL A 206 38.51 70.42 58.74
C VAL A 206 38.20 69.30 57.73
N LYS A 207 39.24 68.84 57.03
CA LYS A 207 39.35 67.68 56.10
C LYS A 207 39.49 68.04 54.61
N GLY A 208 40.65 67.73 54.07
CA GLY A 208 40.94 67.58 52.65
C GLY A 208 42.45 67.65 52.38
N GLY A 209 43.02 66.68 51.66
CA GLY A 209 44.29 66.84 50.94
C GLY A 209 45.57 66.45 51.67
N PHE A 210 46.13 65.33 51.23
CA PHE A 210 47.48 64.79 51.42
C PHE A 210 48.59 65.83 51.78
N ALA A 211 49.04 65.85 53.04
CA ALA A 211 50.23 66.59 53.47
C ALA A 211 51.29 65.60 54.02
N ILE A 212 52.49 65.59 53.42
CA ILE A 212 53.68 64.95 53.98
C ILE A 212 54.60 66.10 54.41
N GLY A 213 54.73 66.30 55.72
CA GLY A 213 55.66 67.25 56.31
C GLY A 213 56.01 66.83 57.74
N GLY A 214 57.30 66.72 58.05
CA GLY A 214 57.82 66.50 59.39
C GLY A 214 58.43 67.77 59.95
N PHE A 215 58.22 68.04 61.25
CA PHE A 215 58.83 69.15 61.98
C PHE A 215 60.15 68.66 62.60
N GLY A 216 61.29 69.03 62.01
CA GLY A 216 62.63 68.66 62.50
C GLY A 216 63.76 69.32 61.70
N VAL A 217 64.83 69.75 62.38
CA VAL A 217 65.83 70.70 61.86
C VAL A 217 67.09 70.09 61.22
N ASP A 218 67.16 68.77 61.02
CA ASP A 218 68.35 68.12 60.47
C ASP A 218 68.15 67.67 59.01
N LYS A 219 68.84 68.36 58.08
CA LYS A 219 68.90 68.02 56.66
C LYS A 219 70.06 67.05 56.40
N GLN A 220 69.75 65.77 56.13
CA GLN A 220 70.69 64.86 55.45
C GLN A 220 69.95 63.88 54.51
N GLY A 221 70.29 63.94 53.22
CA GLY A 221 70.01 62.91 52.20
C GLY A 221 68.60 62.87 51.59
N VAL A 222 68.53 62.90 50.25
CA VAL A 222 67.28 62.77 49.46
C VAL A 222 66.64 61.39 49.72
N GLN A 223 65.42 61.34 50.24
CA GLN A 223 64.62 60.12 50.42
C GLN A 223 63.27 60.21 49.66
N LYS A 224 62.92 59.13 48.95
CA LYS A 224 61.67 59.01 48.16
C LYS A 224 60.59 58.33 49.01
N TYR A 225 59.58 59.08 49.45
CA TYR A 225 58.48 58.55 50.29
C TYR A 225 57.28 58.01 49.48
N PHE A 226 57.14 58.45 48.23
CA PHE A 226 56.11 57.99 47.32
C PHE A 226 56.66 58.01 45.89
N PHE A 227 56.62 56.88 45.20
CA PHE A 227 57.14 56.73 43.84
C PHE A 227 56.07 56.13 42.95
N VAL A 228 55.73 56.84 41.88
CA VAL A 228 54.78 56.38 40.85
C VAL A 228 55.54 56.34 39.53
N SER A 229 55.57 55.17 38.90
CA SER A 229 55.95 55.00 37.50
C SER A 229 54.80 54.35 36.73
N GLY A 230 54.90 54.28 35.40
CA GLY A 230 53.90 53.59 34.57
C GLY A 230 53.63 52.14 34.96
N ASP A 231 54.56 51.50 35.69
CA ASP A 231 54.52 50.08 36.03
C ASP A 231 54.22 49.78 37.52
N SER A 232 54.33 50.76 38.43
CA SER A 232 54.02 50.53 39.86
C SER A 232 53.81 51.82 40.68
N ILE A 233 52.98 51.71 41.73
CA ILE A 233 52.90 52.69 42.82
C ILE A 233 53.59 52.07 44.05
N ARG A 234 54.57 52.78 44.63
CA ARG A 234 55.32 52.33 45.82
C ARG A 234 55.31 53.42 46.90
N ALA A 235 55.02 53.04 48.13
CA ALA A 235 55.10 53.90 49.31
C ALA A 235 56.13 53.35 50.30
N TYR A 236 57.06 54.18 50.75
CA TYR A 236 58.11 53.81 51.71
C TYR A 236 57.87 54.56 53.03
N ILE A 237 57.98 53.89 54.18
CA ILE A 237 57.80 54.50 55.52
C ILE A 237 59.07 54.28 56.35
N ASP A 238 59.47 55.33 57.08
CA ASP A 238 60.63 55.33 57.97
C ASP A 238 60.46 54.38 59.18
N SER A 239 61.58 53.86 59.69
CA SER A 239 61.68 52.70 60.56
C SER A 239 62.09 52.99 62.02
N THR A 240 62.13 54.26 62.42
CA THR A 240 62.53 54.69 63.77
C THR A 240 61.36 54.74 64.78
N SER A 241 61.70 54.66 66.08
CA SER A 241 61.00 53.87 67.11
C SER A 241 59.85 54.52 67.88
N THR A 242 59.08 55.45 67.30
CA THR A 242 57.98 56.09 68.06
C THR A 242 56.72 56.23 67.21
N LYS A 243 55.78 55.27 67.36
CA LYS A 243 54.47 55.28 66.67
C LYS A 243 53.38 55.98 67.50
N ALA A 244 52.54 56.80 66.86
CA ALA A 244 51.25 57.28 67.37
C ALA A 244 50.08 56.35 66.94
N VAL A 245 49.01 56.35 67.73
CA VAL A 245 47.93 55.34 67.75
C VAL A 245 46.74 55.78 66.87
N LYS A 246 46.53 55.04 65.76
CA LYS A 246 45.34 54.93 64.87
C LYS A 246 45.04 56.04 63.84
N GLY A 247 45.04 55.62 62.57
CA GLY A 247 44.20 56.16 61.48
C GLY A 247 44.85 56.18 60.10
N GLY A 248 44.71 55.11 59.31
CA GLY A 248 45.06 55.06 57.87
C GLY A 248 45.86 53.81 57.47
N PHE A 249 45.21 52.89 56.74
CA PHE A 249 45.69 51.62 56.15
C PHE A 249 47.07 51.09 56.64
N ALA A 250 47.09 50.33 57.74
CA ALA A 250 48.28 49.71 58.28
C ALA A 250 48.25 48.19 58.10
N ILE A 251 49.23 47.64 57.37
CA ILE A 251 49.61 46.23 57.48
C ILE A 251 50.76 46.19 58.49
N GLY A 252 50.52 45.62 59.67
CA GLY A 252 51.54 45.46 60.70
C GLY A 252 51.11 44.45 61.76
N GLY A 253 52.01 43.54 62.12
CA GLY A 253 51.86 42.61 63.24
C GLY A 253 52.17 43.28 64.58
N PHE A 254 51.60 42.74 65.67
CA PHE A 254 51.67 43.31 67.02
C PHE A 254 52.72 42.60 67.89
N GLU A 255 53.96 42.44 67.42
CA GLU A 255 55.04 41.86 68.24
C GLU A 255 56.42 42.50 67.99
N ASN A 256 57.30 42.38 68.98
CA ASN A 256 58.49 43.23 69.18
C ASN A 256 59.77 42.70 68.53
N THR A 257 59.69 41.78 67.56
CA THR A 257 60.86 41.19 66.89
C THR A 257 60.65 41.15 65.38
N LYS A 258 61.57 41.79 64.62
CA LYS A 258 61.48 41.97 63.16
C LYS A 258 62.23 40.86 62.41
N ALA A 259 61.59 40.27 61.41
CA ALA A 259 62.21 39.49 60.32
C ALA A 259 62.40 40.39 59.07
N PRO A 260 63.25 40.03 58.08
CA PRO A 260 63.50 40.86 56.89
C PRO A 260 62.24 41.06 56.04
N GLY A 261 62.18 42.19 55.32
CA GLY A 261 60.97 42.66 54.63
C GLY A 261 60.40 41.69 53.59
N GLN A 262 59.08 41.48 53.65
CA GLN A 262 58.31 40.66 52.70
C GLN A 262 57.26 41.51 51.98
N GLU A 263 56.93 41.14 50.75
CA GLU A 263 55.84 41.72 49.94
C GLU A 263 54.52 41.11 50.42
N TYR A 264 53.50 41.91 50.83
CA TYR A 264 52.22 41.39 51.36
C TYR A 264 51.00 41.68 50.48
N LEU A 265 51.09 42.66 49.59
CA LEU A 265 50.06 42.98 48.61
C LEU A 265 50.73 43.53 47.36
N ARG A 266 50.56 42.83 46.25
CA ARG A 266 51.05 43.22 44.93
C ARG A 266 49.86 43.44 44.01
N VAL A 267 49.72 44.65 43.51
CA VAL A 267 48.71 45.01 42.51
C VAL A 267 49.42 45.31 41.20
N THR A 268 49.16 44.48 40.19
CA THR A 268 49.60 44.67 38.80
C THR A 268 48.38 44.83 37.91
N ARG A 269 48.55 45.32 36.68
CA ARG A 269 47.45 45.50 35.72
C ARG A 269 46.64 44.21 35.47
N ASP A 270 47.26 43.05 35.67
CA ASP A 270 46.67 41.73 35.38
C ASP A 270 46.23 40.91 36.62
N SER A 271 46.58 41.33 37.85
CA SER A 271 46.21 40.61 39.07
C SER A 271 46.39 41.43 40.35
N VAL A 272 45.57 41.12 41.38
CA VAL A 272 45.79 41.50 42.78
C VAL A 272 46.22 40.25 43.55
N ARG A 273 47.43 40.25 44.10
CA ARG A 273 48.01 39.14 44.87
C ARG A 273 48.28 39.58 46.30
N ILE A 274 47.84 38.79 47.27
CA ILE A 274 48.12 38.99 48.70
C ILE A 274 49.02 37.84 49.15
N TYR A 275 50.17 38.16 49.73
CA TYR A 275 51.10 37.18 50.31
C TYR A 275 51.06 37.31 51.83
N LEU A 276 51.21 36.20 52.57
CA LEU A 276 51.22 36.18 54.03
C LEU A 276 52.51 35.53 54.54
N ASP A 277 53.04 36.03 55.66
CA ASP A 277 54.30 35.56 56.25
C ASP A 277 54.20 34.11 56.75
N ALA A 278 55.28 33.35 56.52
CA ALA A 278 55.41 31.96 56.89
C ALA A 278 55.93 31.75 58.35
N ASN A 279 55.99 32.77 59.20
CA ASN A 279 56.62 32.65 60.53
C ASN A 279 55.61 32.26 61.65
N PRO A 280 55.83 31.20 62.47
CA PRO A 280 54.79 30.59 63.33
C PRO A 280 54.40 31.32 64.62
N ALA A 281 54.97 32.49 64.96
CA ALA A 281 54.95 32.96 66.34
C ALA A 281 53.90 34.04 66.70
N THR A 282 53.25 34.73 65.74
CA THR A 282 52.52 35.96 66.08
C THR A 282 51.19 36.10 65.31
N LYS A 283 50.04 35.72 65.90
CA LYS A 283 48.71 36.01 65.31
C LYS A 283 47.77 36.64 66.35
N ALA A 284 47.25 37.84 66.05
CA ALA A 284 46.24 38.52 66.85
C ALA A 284 44.81 38.17 66.38
N PRO A 285 43.78 38.22 67.26
CA PRO A 285 42.50 37.52 67.05
C PRO A 285 41.47 38.19 66.12
N LYS A 286 41.63 39.45 65.69
CA LYS A 286 40.61 40.16 64.89
C LYS A 286 41.21 41.23 63.97
N GLY A 287 40.91 41.14 62.67
CA GLY A 287 40.97 42.25 61.71
C GLY A 287 41.49 41.87 60.32
N GLY A 288 40.61 41.87 59.31
CA GLY A 288 40.95 41.88 57.88
C GLY A 288 41.13 40.50 57.24
N PHE A 289 40.36 40.24 56.17
CA PHE A 289 40.24 39.00 55.37
C PHE A 289 41.44 38.01 55.45
N ALA A 290 41.32 36.97 56.29
CA ALA A 290 42.32 35.91 56.46
C ALA A 290 41.72 34.53 56.16
N ILE A 291 42.33 33.81 55.22
CA ILE A 291 42.19 32.35 55.06
C ILE A 291 43.35 31.73 55.86
N GLY A 292 43.05 30.91 56.86
CA GLY A 292 44.08 30.20 57.64
C GLY A 292 43.47 29.10 58.52
N GLY A 293 44.13 27.93 58.54
CA GLY A 293 43.80 26.77 59.39
C GLY A 293 44.38 26.85 60.81
N PHE A 294 43.89 26.00 61.71
CA PHE A 294 44.09 26.06 63.17
C PHE A 294 45.28 25.23 63.72
N ASP A 295 45.96 24.46 62.87
CA ASP A 295 47.04 23.51 63.20
C ASP A 295 48.49 23.89 62.78
N ILE A 296 49.53 23.37 63.43
CA ILE A 296 50.98 23.69 63.37
C ILE A 296 51.89 22.94 62.35
N SER A 297 51.45 21.98 61.54
CA SER A 297 52.29 21.34 60.51
C SER A 297 52.14 21.95 59.10
N LYS A 298 53.26 22.20 58.41
CA LYS A 298 53.35 22.79 57.06
C LYS A 298 53.64 21.72 55.99
N ASP A 299 52.85 21.71 54.92
CA ASP A 299 53.19 21.14 53.60
C ASP A 299 53.41 22.30 52.59
N PRO A 300 54.03 22.07 51.41
CA PRO A 300 54.50 23.13 50.49
C PRO A 300 53.39 23.96 49.79
N GLU A 301 53.82 25.00 49.05
CA GLU A 301 53.00 26.06 48.41
C GLU A 301 51.76 25.56 47.63
N GLU A 302 50.56 26.05 47.97
CA GLU A 302 49.34 25.79 47.19
C GLU A 302 48.53 27.08 46.90
N GLU A 303 48.07 27.25 45.65
CA GLU A 303 47.19 28.32 45.18
C GLU A 303 45.75 27.97 45.56
N TYR A 304 45.02 28.78 46.36
CA TYR A 304 43.65 28.44 46.84
C TYR A 304 42.49 29.19 46.14
N LEU A 305 42.74 30.35 45.54
CA LEU A 305 41.74 31.10 44.76
C LEU A 305 42.45 31.94 43.71
N ARG A 306 42.10 31.70 42.44
CA ARG A 306 42.58 32.47 41.30
C ARG A 306 41.40 33.14 40.61
N VAL A 307 41.43 34.46 40.54
CA VAL A 307 40.46 35.24 39.76
C VAL A 307 41.22 35.93 38.63
N THR A 308 40.89 35.55 37.40
CA THR A 308 41.31 36.25 36.18
C THR A 308 40.10 36.93 35.55
N ARG A 309 40.31 37.76 34.51
CA ARG A 309 39.19 38.36 33.75
C ARG A 309 38.25 37.33 33.14
N ASP A 310 38.77 36.12 32.87
CA ASP A 310 38.06 35.07 32.14
C ASP A 310 37.55 33.91 33.03
N SER A 311 38.02 33.77 34.28
CA SER A 311 37.58 32.67 35.17
C SER A 311 37.84 32.94 36.65
N THR A 312 37.01 32.37 37.53
CA THR A 312 37.28 32.24 38.98
C THR A 312 37.48 30.76 39.31
N ARG A 313 38.65 30.40 39.85
CA ARG A 313 39.01 29.02 40.23
C ARG A 313 39.33 28.95 41.71
N ILE A 314 38.75 27.97 42.40
CA ILE A 314 38.97 27.71 43.83
C ILE A 314 39.66 26.36 43.92
N TYR A 315 40.76 26.29 44.68
CA TYR A 315 41.46 25.04 44.95
C TYR A 315 41.36 24.76 46.45
N VAL A 316 41.26 23.48 46.82
CA VAL A 316 41.17 23.01 48.19
C VAL A 316 42.15 21.85 48.37
N ASN A 317 42.75 21.77 49.57
CA ASN A 317 43.73 20.76 49.93
C ASN A 317 43.04 19.64 50.73
N ASP A 318 43.16 18.38 50.28
CA ASP A 318 42.41 17.22 50.78
C ASP A 318 43.02 16.56 52.04
N ASN A 319 43.89 17.26 52.79
CA ASN A 319 44.57 16.68 53.96
C ASN A 319 43.61 16.56 55.19
N PRO A 320 43.40 15.35 55.75
CA PRO A 320 42.37 15.08 56.78
C PRO A 320 42.59 15.71 58.16
N ALA A 321 43.60 16.57 58.36
CA ALA A 321 43.90 17.22 59.62
C ALA A 321 43.94 18.76 59.49
N LYS A 322 42.78 19.44 59.47
CA LYS A 322 42.46 20.71 60.17
C LYS A 322 41.13 21.37 59.77
N GLY A 323 40.46 21.95 60.78
CA GLY A 323 39.72 23.22 60.69
C GLY A 323 38.20 23.17 60.48
N VAL A 324 37.43 23.14 61.57
CA VAL A 324 35.94 23.06 61.58
C VAL A 324 35.22 24.23 60.85
N LYS A 325 35.90 25.32 60.48
CA LYS A 325 35.30 26.46 59.76
C LYS A 325 36.33 27.21 58.92
N GLY A 326 36.14 27.26 57.60
CA GLY A 326 36.91 28.09 56.66
C GLY A 326 36.15 28.36 55.35
N GLY A 327 36.39 29.53 54.77
CA GLY A 327 36.29 29.76 53.31
C GLY A 327 34.94 30.17 52.71
N PHE A 328 33.80 29.59 53.11
CA PHE A 328 32.47 29.98 52.62
C PHE A 328 31.37 29.48 53.58
N ALA A 329 31.26 30.08 54.77
CA ALA A 329 30.22 29.68 55.73
C ALA A 329 28.89 30.39 55.41
N ILE A 330 27.95 29.69 54.78
CA ILE A 330 26.54 30.08 54.82
C ILE A 330 26.00 29.64 56.18
N GLY A 331 25.85 30.59 57.11
CA GLY A 331 25.31 30.35 58.45
C GLY A 331 24.25 31.38 58.81
N GLY A 332 23.06 30.92 59.22
CA GLY A 332 21.98 31.78 59.71
C GLY A 332 22.28 32.38 61.08
N PHE A 333 21.72 33.56 61.35
CA PHE A 333 21.81 34.25 62.64
C PHE A 333 20.93 33.55 63.69
N GLY A 334 21.44 32.49 64.32
CA GLY A 334 20.75 31.79 65.42
C GLY A 334 21.72 31.03 66.32
N THR A 335 21.39 30.91 67.60
CA THR A 335 22.20 30.19 68.63
C THR A 335 22.13 28.66 68.50
N GLY A 336 21.24 28.14 67.65
CA GLY A 336 21.22 26.74 67.25
C GLY A 336 22.07 26.50 66.01
N LYS A 337 23.18 25.76 66.16
CA LYS A 337 23.94 25.25 65.02
C LYS A 337 23.13 24.11 64.40
N GLY A 338 22.37 24.40 63.34
CA GLY A 338 21.82 23.35 62.48
C GLY A 338 22.94 22.52 61.84
N PRO A 339 22.63 21.31 61.33
CA PRO A 339 23.61 20.48 60.64
C PRO A 339 24.25 21.24 59.47
N ALA A 340 25.54 20.98 59.20
CA ALA A 340 26.27 21.63 58.13
C ALA A 340 25.67 21.25 56.76
N THR A 341 25.14 22.23 56.02
CA THR A 341 24.62 22.02 54.67
C THR A 341 25.64 22.53 53.64
N PRO A 342 26.27 21.65 52.83
CA PRO A 342 27.12 22.09 51.73
C PRO A 342 26.24 22.73 50.64
N PHE A 343 26.61 23.93 50.17
CA PHE A 343 25.95 24.61 49.05
C PHE A 343 26.65 24.37 47.72
N THR A 344 27.96 24.09 47.79
CA THR A 344 28.82 23.68 46.67
C THR A 344 29.82 22.67 47.21
N SER A 345 29.88 21.47 46.63
CA SER A 345 30.84 20.41 46.95
C SER A 345 31.35 19.85 45.64
N LEU A 346 32.61 20.15 45.29
CA LEU A 346 33.25 19.68 44.06
C LEU A 346 34.42 18.80 44.46
N THR A 347 34.21 17.50 44.41
CA THR A 347 35.23 16.47 44.66
C THR A 347 35.47 15.71 43.35
N PRO A 348 36.62 15.04 43.17
CA PRO A 348 36.84 14.17 42.00
C PRO A 348 35.75 13.10 41.85
N GLU A 349 35.13 12.73 42.98
CA GLU A 349 34.06 11.75 43.05
C GLU A 349 32.69 12.37 42.78
N ASN A 350 32.37 13.61 43.20
CA ASN A 350 31.04 14.19 43.00
C ASN A 350 31.09 15.71 42.82
N TYR A 351 30.33 16.22 41.86
CA TYR A 351 30.16 17.65 41.56
C TYR A 351 28.75 18.12 41.94
N LEU A 352 28.58 18.71 43.12
CA LEU A 352 27.29 19.10 43.70
C LEU A 352 27.23 20.62 43.86
N ILE A 353 26.26 21.26 43.20
CA ILE A 353 26.06 22.71 43.22
C ILE A 353 24.57 22.99 43.47
N GLY A 354 24.26 23.71 44.55
CA GLY A 354 22.89 24.08 44.94
C GLY A 354 22.51 23.64 46.35
N HIS A 355 21.57 24.36 46.97
CA HIS A 355 21.14 24.09 48.35
C HIS A 355 20.52 22.68 48.48
N LYS A 356 21.02 21.90 49.45
CA LYS A 356 20.68 20.48 49.69
C LYS A 356 20.97 19.52 48.54
N SER A 357 21.73 19.96 47.53
CA SER A 357 22.11 19.11 46.41
C SER A 357 22.98 17.95 46.92
N GLY A 358 22.54 16.70 46.72
CA GLY A 358 23.26 15.49 47.15
C GLY A 358 23.52 15.35 48.66
N SER A 359 22.71 15.98 49.52
CA SER A 359 23.01 16.06 50.97
C SER A 359 23.03 14.73 51.73
N SER A 360 22.47 13.65 51.15
CA SER A 360 22.40 12.33 51.79
C SER A 360 23.44 11.34 51.27
N ILE A 361 24.38 11.75 50.40
CA ILE A 361 25.38 10.85 49.80
C ILE A 361 26.26 10.27 50.90
N LYS A 362 26.33 8.93 50.95
CA LYS A 362 27.19 8.15 51.86
C LYS A 362 28.31 7.46 51.12
N ASN A 363 27.97 6.69 50.07
CA ASN A 363 28.93 5.93 49.26
C ASN A 363 28.75 6.14 47.75
N GLY A 364 27.85 7.02 47.32
CA GLY A 364 27.60 7.30 45.90
C GLY A 364 28.75 8.07 45.24
N LEU A 365 29.16 7.63 44.05
CA LEU A 365 30.32 8.16 43.32
C LEU A 365 29.94 8.64 41.91
N TYR A 366 30.75 9.53 41.34
CA TYR A 366 30.67 10.10 39.99
C TYR A 366 29.38 10.85 39.67
N ASN A 367 28.72 11.47 40.65
CA ASN A 367 27.49 12.23 40.43
C ASN A 367 27.77 13.70 40.09
N SER A 368 26.93 14.30 39.24
CA SER A 368 26.95 15.72 38.86
C SER A 368 25.57 16.35 39.07
N PHE A 369 25.38 17.05 40.19
CA PHE A 369 24.10 17.64 40.58
C PHE A 369 24.15 19.17 40.57
N PHE A 370 23.21 19.80 39.86
CA PHE A 370 23.10 21.25 39.74
C PHE A 370 21.66 21.72 39.95
N GLY A 371 21.36 22.33 41.10
CA GLY A 371 20.03 22.88 41.39
C GLY A 371 19.63 22.77 42.86
N TYR A 372 18.56 23.48 43.24
CA TYR A 372 17.97 23.37 44.57
C TYR A 372 17.34 21.98 44.75
N GLU A 373 17.73 21.26 45.81
CA GLU A 373 17.24 19.93 46.18
C GLU A 373 17.45 18.82 45.13
N ALA A 374 18.39 19.01 44.19
CA ALA A 374 18.78 17.98 43.23
C ALA A 374 19.43 16.77 43.94
N GLY A 375 18.89 15.57 43.76
CA GLY A 375 19.44 14.33 44.34
C GLY A 375 19.52 14.29 45.86
N THR A 376 18.64 15.03 46.57
CA THR A 376 18.72 15.25 48.03
C THR A 376 18.86 13.95 48.84
N ASN A 377 18.12 12.90 48.46
CA ASN A 377 18.11 11.62 49.18
C ASN A 377 19.11 10.58 48.65
N ASN A 378 19.95 10.93 47.66
CA ASN A 378 20.88 9.96 47.06
C ASN A 378 21.85 9.46 48.13
N THR A 379 21.83 8.16 48.48
CA THR A 379 22.72 7.57 49.48
C THR A 379 23.91 6.87 48.82
N ASP A 380 23.64 6.00 47.85
CA ASP A 380 24.63 5.10 47.24
C ASP A 380 24.59 5.11 45.69
N GLY A 381 23.69 5.90 45.10
CA GLY A 381 23.57 6.04 43.65
C GLY A 381 24.80 6.70 43.02
N TYR A 382 25.17 6.24 41.83
CA TYR A 382 26.43 6.58 41.17
C TYR A 382 26.24 7.02 39.70
N SER A 383 27.19 7.78 39.16
CA SER A 383 27.21 8.21 37.74
C SER A 383 25.94 8.95 37.28
N ASN A 384 25.26 9.68 38.17
CA ASN A 384 24.03 10.41 37.83
C ASN A 384 24.31 11.88 37.46
N ILE A 385 23.55 12.43 36.50
CA ILE A 385 23.54 13.85 36.14
C ILE A 385 22.17 14.43 36.45
N PHE A 386 22.03 15.27 37.48
CA PHE A 386 20.75 15.90 37.86
C PHE A 386 20.84 17.42 37.74
N ILE A 387 20.00 18.03 36.89
CA ILE A 387 20.06 19.48 36.63
C ILE A 387 18.66 20.09 36.71
N GLY A 388 18.44 20.98 37.69
CA GLY A 388 17.20 21.72 37.90
C GLY A 388 16.57 21.49 39.27
N TYR A 389 15.51 22.23 39.56
CA TYR A 389 14.82 22.21 40.86
C TYR A 389 14.19 20.84 41.15
N GLY A 390 14.57 20.22 42.28
CA GLY A 390 13.99 18.96 42.76
C GLY A 390 14.20 17.76 41.83
N THR A 391 15.20 17.78 40.96
CA THR A 391 15.50 16.65 40.07
C THR A 391 16.05 15.46 40.85
N GLY A 392 15.52 14.26 40.59
CA GLY A 392 15.99 13.04 41.27
C GLY A 392 15.88 13.09 42.80
N HIS A 393 14.96 13.88 43.36
CA HIS A 393 14.92 14.22 44.79
C HIS A 393 14.92 13.00 45.72
N GLN A 394 14.14 11.97 45.36
CA GLN A 394 14.00 10.74 46.15
C GLN A 394 14.98 9.62 45.75
N ASN A 395 15.97 9.86 44.89
CA ASN A 395 16.93 8.82 44.48
C ASN A 395 17.66 8.32 45.70
N THR A 396 17.77 7.01 45.90
CA THR A 396 18.48 6.42 47.05
C THR A 396 19.71 5.65 46.56
N THR A 397 19.49 4.63 45.73
CA THR A 397 20.56 3.77 45.20
C THR A 397 20.69 3.81 43.68
N GLY A 398 19.80 4.51 42.98
CA GLY A 398 19.76 4.50 41.51
C GLY A 398 20.97 5.18 40.86
N GLY A 399 21.49 4.62 39.78
CA GLY A 399 22.70 5.04 39.09
C GLY A 399 22.59 5.16 37.56
N ASN A 400 23.56 5.84 36.96
CA ASN A 400 23.65 6.09 35.52
C ASN A 400 22.44 6.82 34.90
N ASN A 401 21.79 7.71 35.65
CA ASN A 401 20.64 8.48 35.17
C ASN A 401 21.04 9.88 34.69
N ILE A 402 20.42 10.38 33.63
CA ILE A 402 20.47 11.78 33.19
C ILE A 402 19.09 12.39 33.41
N ILE A 403 18.95 13.33 34.35
CA ILE A 403 17.67 13.95 34.72
C ILE A 403 17.80 15.48 34.66
N ILE A 404 17.05 16.12 33.76
CA ILE A 404 17.15 17.57 33.52
C ILE A 404 15.75 18.19 33.47
N GLY A 405 15.49 19.21 34.29
CA GLY A 405 14.23 19.97 34.28
C GLY A 405 13.72 20.33 35.67
N ASN A 406 12.51 20.85 35.76
CA ASN A 406 11.87 21.17 37.05
C ASN A 406 11.01 19.98 37.51
N GLY A 407 11.36 19.40 38.66
CA GLY A 407 10.67 18.24 39.25
C GLY A 407 10.80 16.94 38.45
N SER A 408 11.69 16.87 37.48
CA SER A 408 11.86 15.68 36.65
C SER A 408 12.43 14.53 37.49
N GLY A 409 11.87 13.33 37.36
CA GLY A 409 12.28 12.15 38.13
C GLY A 409 12.21 12.35 39.66
N TYR A 410 11.31 13.19 40.17
CA TYR A 410 11.24 13.57 41.59
C TYR A 410 11.13 12.35 42.52
N HIS A 411 10.29 11.39 42.16
CA HIS A 411 10.06 10.14 42.90
C HIS A 411 10.95 8.96 42.44
N ASN A 412 12.09 9.22 41.79
CA ASN A 412 13.01 8.16 41.38
C ASN A 412 13.70 7.60 42.60
N GLN A 413 13.41 6.37 43.05
CA GLN A 413 14.01 5.79 44.26
C GLN A 413 15.20 4.89 43.95
N THR A 414 15.04 3.98 42.98
CA THR A 414 16.02 2.93 42.64
C THR A 414 16.20 2.73 41.14
N GLY A 415 15.66 3.63 40.28
CA GLY A 415 15.73 3.47 38.84
C GLY A 415 17.14 3.74 38.29
N ASP A 416 17.57 2.89 37.35
CA ASP A 416 18.88 2.96 36.72
C ASP A 416 18.78 3.19 35.20
N LEU A 417 19.83 3.80 34.62
CA LEU A 417 19.99 3.97 33.17
C LEU A 417 18.85 4.75 32.48
N ASN A 418 18.25 5.72 33.17
CA ASN A 418 17.17 6.54 32.62
C ASN A 418 17.69 7.88 32.06
N VAL A 419 17.11 8.34 30.95
CA VAL A 419 17.31 9.69 30.39
C VAL A 419 15.98 10.44 30.47
N ILE A 420 15.85 11.40 31.37
CA ILE A 420 14.61 12.13 31.67
C ILE A 420 14.85 13.64 31.50
N ILE A 421 14.23 14.26 30.51
CA ILE A 421 14.44 15.68 30.20
C ILE A 421 13.09 16.37 29.99
N GLY A 422 12.79 17.43 30.76
CA GLY A 422 11.57 18.23 30.62
C GLY A 422 10.83 18.46 31.94
N ASN A 423 9.94 19.46 32.00
CA ASN A 423 9.18 19.79 33.22
C ASN A 423 8.33 18.59 33.66
N ARG A 424 8.49 18.13 34.92
CA ARG A 424 7.75 17.01 35.52
C ARG A 424 7.76 15.71 34.70
N ALA A 425 8.73 15.54 33.80
CA ALA A 425 8.93 14.26 33.12
C ALA A 425 9.30 13.19 34.15
N GLY A 426 8.65 12.02 34.11
CA GLY A 426 8.86 10.95 35.10
C GLY A 426 8.62 11.34 36.56
N TYR A 427 7.75 12.33 36.85
CA TYR A 427 7.60 12.88 38.21
C TYR A 427 7.22 11.84 39.28
N SER A 428 6.26 10.96 39.00
CA SER A 428 5.56 10.13 40.01
C SER A 428 5.99 8.67 40.06
N GLY A 429 6.63 8.15 39.03
CA GLY A 429 7.04 6.76 38.98
C GLY A 429 8.51 6.70 38.62
N THR A 430 9.32 6.00 39.42
CA THR A 430 10.71 5.69 39.04
C THR A 430 11.36 4.69 40.03
N ASN A 431 10.96 3.43 39.90
CA ASN A 431 11.87 2.28 40.12
C ASN A 431 12.27 1.65 38.77
N GLY A 432 11.92 2.29 37.65
CA GLY A 432 12.07 1.72 36.31
C GLY A 432 13.50 1.79 35.76
N TYR A 433 13.85 0.82 34.93
CA TYR A 433 15.18 0.65 34.32
C TYR A 433 15.16 1.00 32.82
N GLY A 434 16.14 1.79 32.36
CA GLY A 434 16.41 1.95 30.92
C GLY A 434 15.39 2.78 30.13
N ASN A 435 14.75 3.78 30.74
CA ASN A 435 13.75 4.62 30.07
C ASN A 435 14.33 5.90 29.45
N VAL A 436 13.72 6.40 28.36
CA VAL A 436 14.04 7.69 27.74
C VAL A 436 12.78 8.55 27.69
N PHE A 437 12.67 9.56 28.56
CA PHE A 437 11.56 10.50 28.61
C PHE A 437 12.03 11.90 28.20
N LEU A 438 11.44 12.48 27.16
CA LEU A 438 11.77 13.83 26.69
C LEU A 438 10.50 14.63 26.42
N GLY A 439 10.24 15.67 27.22
CA GLY A 439 9.10 16.57 27.06
C GLY A 439 8.37 16.90 28.35
N ASP A 440 7.51 17.91 28.31
CA ASP A 440 6.65 18.30 29.43
C ASP A 440 5.71 17.16 29.84
N SER A 441 5.81 16.71 31.10
CA SER A 441 5.04 15.61 31.67
C SER A 441 5.15 14.27 30.90
N ALA A 442 6.21 14.07 30.11
CA ALA A 442 6.48 12.78 29.47
C ALA A 442 6.67 11.69 30.53
N GLY A 443 5.90 10.60 30.47
CA GLY A 443 5.99 9.51 31.44
C GLY A 443 5.68 9.89 32.89
N LEU A 444 4.89 10.94 33.16
CA LEU A 444 4.67 11.49 34.51
C LEU A 444 4.27 10.43 35.56
N GLY A 445 3.43 9.48 35.19
CA GLY A 445 2.98 8.35 36.02
C GLY A 445 3.58 7.01 35.63
N ASN A 446 4.67 6.99 34.85
CA ASN A 446 5.25 5.74 34.35
C ASN A 446 6.04 5.02 35.43
N THR A 447 5.67 3.77 35.72
CA THR A 447 6.29 2.91 36.74
C THR A 447 7.07 1.73 36.14
N SER A 448 7.22 1.68 34.82
CA SER A 448 7.70 0.54 34.04
C SER A 448 9.06 0.75 33.35
N ASP A 449 9.61 -0.33 32.78
CA ASP A 449 10.96 -0.39 32.21
C ASP A 449 10.99 -0.27 30.67
N TYR A 450 12.15 0.13 30.14
CA TYR A 450 12.49 0.11 28.71
C TYR A 450 11.52 0.88 27.80
N ASN A 451 11.01 2.02 28.26
CA ASN A 451 10.12 2.86 27.46
C ASN A 451 10.84 4.08 26.88
N VAL A 452 10.54 4.42 25.63
CA VAL A 452 10.97 5.66 24.97
C VAL A 452 9.76 6.55 24.77
N LEU A 453 9.64 7.66 25.50
CA LEU A 453 8.50 8.57 25.49
C LEU A 453 8.97 9.99 25.13
N ILE A 454 8.65 10.46 23.93
CA ILE A 454 9.14 11.74 23.41
C ILE A 454 7.99 12.65 22.99
N GLY A 455 7.78 13.76 23.68
CA GLY A 455 6.74 14.73 23.42
C GLY A 455 5.99 15.14 24.70
N LYS A 456 5.19 16.22 24.60
CA LYS A 456 4.38 16.69 25.72
C LYS A 456 3.23 15.72 26.02
N GLY A 457 3.14 15.26 27.26
CA GLY A 457 2.10 14.34 27.76
C GLY A 457 2.14 12.94 27.15
N THR A 458 3.23 12.58 26.47
CA THR A 458 3.44 11.25 25.88
C THR A 458 3.57 10.21 27.00
N GLY A 459 2.80 9.13 26.92
CA GLY A 459 2.79 8.08 27.95
C GLY A 459 2.53 8.58 29.38
N LEU A 460 1.71 9.63 29.54
CA LEU A 460 1.46 10.29 30.84
C LEU A 460 1.11 9.30 31.97
N TYR A 461 0.30 8.29 31.67
CA TYR A 461 -0.08 7.18 32.55
C TYR A 461 0.30 5.83 31.94
N ASN A 462 1.55 5.71 31.48
CA ASN A 462 2.07 4.47 30.91
C ASN A 462 2.57 3.50 32.00
N GLU A 463 1.92 2.38 32.28
CA GLU A 463 2.43 1.36 33.23
C GLU A 463 2.95 0.10 32.51
N GLY A 464 2.95 0.08 31.17
CA GLY A 464 3.51 -1.00 30.35
C GLY A 464 4.99 -0.84 30.01
N LYS A 465 5.65 -1.95 29.64
CA LYS A 465 7.08 -2.04 29.29
C LYS A 465 7.33 -2.11 27.78
N TYR A 466 8.55 -1.79 27.36
CA TYR A 466 9.02 -1.91 25.97
C TYR A 466 8.21 -1.09 24.97
N ASN A 467 7.68 0.07 25.38
CA ASN A 467 6.90 0.93 24.51
C ASN A 467 7.74 2.07 23.93
N SER A 468 7.50 2.43 22.67
CA SER A 468 8.18 3.51 21.97
C SER A 468 7.15 4.51 21.44
N PHE A 469 6.93 5.58 22.20
CA PHE A 469 5.93 6.60 21.92
C PHE A 469 6.57 7.95 21.59
N MET A 470 6.08 8.60 20.54
CA MET A 470 6.56 9.91 20.12
C MET A 470 5.41 10.77 19.58
N GLY A 471 5.33 12.02 20.03
CA GLY A 471 4.31 13.01 19.64
C GLY A 471 3.38 13.40 20.79
N TYR A 472 2.68 14.53 20.62
CA TYR A 472 1.80 15.09 21.64
C TYR A 472 0.72 14.10 22.07
N GLU A 473 0.71 13.74 23.37
CA GLU A 473 -0.23 12.80 24.00
C GLU A 473 -0.31 11.41 23.32
N ALA A 474 0.75 10.98 22.61
CA ALA A 474 0.83 9.61 22.10
C ALA A 474 0.88 8.61 23.28
N GLY A 475 0.05 7.57 23.22
CA GLY A 475 -0.04 6.56 24.29
C GLY A 475 -0.36 7.11 25.68
N MET A 476 -0.99 8.29 25.79
CA MET A 476 -1.20 9.02 27.05
C MET A 476 -1.71 8.14 28.20
N ARG A 477 -2.60 7.17 27.93
CA ARG A 477 -3.25 6.32 28.94
C ARG A 477 -2.94 4.82 28.85
N ASN A 478 -1.74 4.44 28.38
CA ASN A 478 -1.32 3.04 28.27
C ASN A 478 -1.13 2.34 29.64
N THR A 479 -2.18 1.75 30.21
CA THR A 479 -2.06 1.10 31.53
C THR A 479 -1.10 -0.09 31.49
N THR A 480 -1.44 -1.23 30.89
CA THR A 480 -0.57 -2.44 30.94
C THR A 480 -0.04 -2.89 29.57
N GLY A 481 -0.40 -2.21 28.48
CA GLY A 481 0.02 -2.58 27.13
C GLY A 481 1.54 -2.57 26.93
N THR A 482 2.10 -3.58 26.27
CA THR A 482 3.56 -3.73 26.07
C THR A 482 3.93 -3.85 24.60
N TYR A 483 5.19 -3.59 24.26
CA TYR A 483 5.72 -3.72 22.90
C TYR A 483 4.99 -2.88 21.84
N ASN A 484 4.48 -1.71 22.23
CA ASN A 484 3.75 -0.82 21.31
C ASN A 484 4.66 0.27 20.73
N VAL A 485 4.42 0.64 19.47
CA VAL A 485 5.08 1.75 18.79
C VAL A 485 4.02 2.78 18.39
N PHE A 486 3.96 3.93 19.06
CA PHE A 486 2.98 4.98 18.78
C PHE A 486 3.67 6.28 18.35
N LEU A 487 3.52 6.66 17.08
CA LEU A 487 4.17 7.86 16.52
C LEU A 487 3.14 8.80 15.90
N GLY A 488 2.99 10.00 16.46
CA GLY A 488 2.11 11.05 15.93
C GLY A 488 1.25 11.70 17.00
N PHE A 489 0.57 12.79 16.62
CA PHE A 489 -0.35 13.51 17.51
C PHE A 489 -1.49 12.58 17.94
N ARG A 490 -1.56 12.27 19.24
CA ARG A 490 -2.58 11.41 19.87
C ARG A 490 -2.68 9.99 19.28
N ALA A 491 -1.60 9.47 18.68
CA ALA A 491 -1.54 8.07 18.25
C ALA A 491 -1.71 7.16 19.48
N GLY A 492 -2.64 6.19 19.40
CA GLY A 492 -2.92 5.25 20.51
C GLY A 492 -3.28 5.90 21.86
N ARG A 493 -3.82 7.14 21.87
CA ARG A 493 -3.99 7.96 23.08
C ARG A 493 -4.62 7.21 24.27
N TYR A 494 -5.65 6.42 24.01
CA TYR A 494 -6.41 5.65 25.01
C TYR A 494 -6.24 4.13 24.83
N ASN A 495 -5.02 3.68 24.50
CA ASN A 495 -4.64 2.28 24.68
C ASN A 495 -4.63 1.95 26.16
N THR A 496 -5.19 0.83 26.60
CA THR A 496 -5.14 0.39 28.01
C THR A 496 -4.30 -0.87 28.12
N THR A 497 -4.79 -1.98 27.58
CA THR A 497 -4.14 -3.30 27.66
C THR A 497 -3.55 -3.78 26.32
N GLY A 498 -3.86 -3.10 25.21
CA GLY A 498 -3.42 -3.50 23.87
C GLY A 498 -1.89 -3.56 23.76
N SER A 499 -1.37 -4.66 23.22
CA SER A 499 0.07 -4.93 23.09
C SER A 499 0.46 -5.25 21.65
N TYR A 500 1.73 -5.10 21.32
CA TYR A 500 2.28 -5.37 19.98
C TYR A 500 1.63 -4.55 18.85
N ASN A 501 1.13 -3.35 19.16
CA ASN A 501 0.52 -2.48 18.17
C ASN A 501 1.53 -1.47 17.61
N THR A 502 1.52 -1.27 16.29
CA THR A 502 2.28 -0.21 15.60
C THR A 502 1.28 0.81 15.06
N LEU A 503 1.16 1.97 15.72
CA LEU A 503 0.23 3.04 15.35
C LEU A 503 0.99 4.31 14.96
N VAL A 504 0.90 4.72 13.70
CA VAL A 504 1.69 5.83 13.16
C VAL A 504 0.78 6.78 12.38
N GLY A 505 0.77 8.06 12.75
CA GLY A 505 -0.01 9.10 12.09
C GLY A 505 -0.85 9.93 13.06
N TYR A 506 -1.46 11.00 12.54
CA TYR A 506 -2.36 11.84 13.30
C TYR A 506 -3.60 11.04 13.72
N GLN A 507 -3.80 10.88 15.03
CA GLN A 507 -4.93 10.16 15.63
C GLN A 507 -5.07 8.69 15.17
N ALA A 508 -3.97 8.06 14.74
CA ALA A 508 -3.98 6.63 14.40
C ALA A 508 -4.32 5.79 15.64
N GLY A 509 -5.35 4.94 15.54
CA GLY A 509 -5.83 4.13 16.68
C GLY A 509 -6.27 4.97 17.89
N MET A 510 -6.75 6.22 17.67
CA MET A 510 -7.15 7.13 18.75
C MET A 510 -8.51 6.77 19.34
N ALA A 511 -8.59 5.61 19.99
CA ALA A 511 -9.73 5.14 20.79
C ALA A 511 -10.23 6.20 21.79
N SER A 512 -11.35 5.94 22.49
CA SER A 512 -11.86 6.88 23.50
C SER A 512 -11.70 6.33 24.93
N GLU A 513 -11.78 7.21 25.92
CA GLU A 513 -11.76 6.80 27.34
C GLU A 513 -12.89 5.81 27.67
N THR A 514 -14.07 6.00 27.08
CA THR A 514 -15.23 5.11 27.25
C THR A 514 -15.13 3.79 26.48
N LYS A 515 -14.24 3.72 25.49
CA LYS A 515 -14.06 2.59 24.57
C LYS A 515 -12.57 2.46 24.24
N PRO A 516 -11.75 2.02 25.21
CA PRO A 516 -10.31 2.01 25.06
C PRO A 516 -9.84 0.97 24.04
N LEU A 517 -8.63 1.17 23.52
CA LEU A 517 -7.93 0.17 22.71
C LEU A 517 -7.38 -0.93 23.63
N THR A 518 -7.84 -2.16 23.40
CA THR A 518 -7.47 -3.39 24.12
C THR A 518 -6.99 -4.50 23.18
N GLY A 519 -7.15 -4.30 21.87
CA GLY A 519 -6.72 -5.21 20.82
C GLY A 519 -5.21 -5.26 20.65
N ASN A 520 -4.70 -6.40 20.16
CA ASN A 520 -3.28 -6.68 20.01
C ASN A 520 -2.87 -6.84 18.55
N ASN A 521 -1.57 -6.75 18.27
CA ASN A 521 -0.96 -7.07 16.96
C ASN A 521 -1.52 -6.25 15.78
N ASN A 522 -1.94 -5.01 16.00
CA ASN A 522 -2.47 -4.17 14.92
C ASN A 522 -1.38 -3.26 14.34
N VAL A 523 -1.34 -3.15 13.01
CA VAL A 523 -0.53 -2.18 12.27
C VAL A 523 -1.45 -1.12 11.69
N VAL A 524 -1.36 0.11 12.17
CA VAL A 524 -2.22 1.22 11.75
C VAL A 524 -1.34 2.40 11.33
N LEU A 525 -1.41 2.79 10.06
CA LEU A 525 -0.62 3.87 9.48
C LEU A 525 -1.52 4.84 8.71
N GLY A 526 -1.55 6.12 9.11
CA GLY A 526 -2.24 7.19 8.38
C GLY A 526 -3.10 8.10 9.25
N TYR A 527 -3.67 9.12 8.63
CA TYR A 527 -4.55 10.09 9.29
C TYR A 527 -5.88 9.44 9.69
N ASN A 528 -6.20 9.44 10.98
CA ASN A 528 -7.42 8.84 11.55
C ASN A 528 -7.66 7.37 11.14
N SER A 529 -6.61 6.65 10.72
CA SER A 529 -6.70 5.22 10.43
C SER A 529 -7.00 4.48 11.74
N GLY A 530 -7.93 3.52 11.70
CA GLY A 530 -8.32 2.73 12.88
C GLY A 530 -8.79 3.54 14.09
N ALA A 531 -9.26 4.78 13.93
CA ALA A 531 -9.52 5.69 15.06
C ALA A 531 -10.46 5.11 16.14
N ASN A 532 -11.39 4.22 15.76
CA ASN A 532 -12.31 3.59 16.72
C ASN A 532 -11.92 2.15 17.13
N LEU A 533 -10.70 1.69 16.80
CA LEU A 533 -10.24 0.34 17.10
C LEU A 533 -10.29 0.08 18.61
N ARG A 534 -11.08 -0.92 19.03
CA ARG A 534 -11.26 -1.30 20.44
C ARG A 534 -10.53 -2.61 20.73
N SER A 535 -11.20 -3.75 20.53
CA SER A 535 -10.68 -5.07 20.86
C SER A 535 -10.22 -5.87 19.64
N GLY A 536 -10.29 -5.27 18.44
CA GLY A 536 -9.86 -5.90 17.19
C GLY A 536 -8.36 -6.22 17.21
N ARG A 537 -7.98 -7.39 16.67
CA ARG A 537 -6.60 -7.89 16.68
C ARG A 537 -6.11 -8.29 15.30
N ASP A 538 -4.79 -8.32 15.13
CA ASP A 538 -4.15 -8.83 13.91
C ASP A 538 -4.60 -8.08 12.64
N ASN A 539 -4.94 -6.79 12.76
CA ASN A 539 -5.38 -5.96 11.63
C ASN A 539 -4.25 -5.10 11.05
N VAL A 540 -4.28 -4.87 9.74
CA VAL A 540 -3.38 -3.96 9.01
C VAL A 540 -4.21 -2.87 8.34
N PHE A 541 -4.17 -1.64 8.86
CA PHE A 541 -4.91 -0.48 8.33
C PHE A 541 -3.97 0.63 7.87
N ILE A 542 -3.81 0.80 6.56
CA ILE A 542 -2.86 1.73 5.97
C ILE A 542 -3.60 2.69 5.02
N GLY A 543 -3.65 3.98 5.35
CA GLY A 543 -4.25 5.00 4.50
C GLY A 543 -5.00 6.08 5.27
N TYR A 544 -5.50 7.07 4.56
CA TYR A 544 -6.40 8.08 5.13
C TYR A 544 -7.72 7.41 5.53
N THR A 545 -8.06 7.45 6.82
CA THR A 545 -9.30 6.88 7.41
C THR A 545 -9.58 5.41 7.07
N ALA A 546 -8.54 4.61 6.77
CA ALA A 546 -8.69 3.17 6.62
C ALA A 546 -9.18 2.53 7.94
N GLY A 547 -10.19 1.65 7.87
CA GLY A 547 -10.77 1.02 9.07
C GLY A 547 -11.30 2.00 10.13
N TYR A 548 -11.74 3.20 9.76
CA TYR A 548 -12.07 4.29 10.71
C TYR A 548 -13.04 3.87 11.82
N THR A 549 -14.07 3.08 11.50
CA THR A 549 -15.09 2.63 12.46
C THR A 549 -14.82 1.25 13.07
N ALA A 550 -13.69 0.61 12.71
CA ALA A 550 -13.31 -0.73 13.17
C ALA A 550 -13.45 -0.84 14.69
N SER A 551 -14.27 -1.76 15.20
CA SER A 551 -14.48 -1.89 16.65
C SER A 551 -13.84 -3.15 17.23
N SER A 552 -14.16 -4.33 16.69
CA SER A 552 -13.68 -5.62 17.22
C SER A 552 -13.33 -6.65 16.15
N GLY A 553 -13.35 -6.29 14.86
CA GLY A 553 -12.95 -7.19 13.78
C GLY A 553 -11.48 -7.63 13.90
N TYR A 554 -11.15 -8.84 13.45
CA TYR A 554 -9.80 -9.39 13.46
C TYR A 554 -9.31 -9.84 12.08
N GLU A 555 -7.99 -9.94 11.91
CA GLU A 555 -7.33 -10.43 10.69
C GLU A 555 -7.66 -9.65 9.41
N ASN A 556 -8.05 -8.38 9.52
CA ASN A 556 -8.37 -7.56 8.34
C ASN A 556 -7.15 -6.83 7.79
N THR A 557 -7.00 -6.77 6.47
CA THR A 557 -5.98 -5.98 5.76
C THR A 557 -6.65 -4.92 4.90
N PHE A 558 -6.65 -3.66 5.36
CA PHE A 558 -7.20 -2.52 4.63
C PHE A 558 -6.10 -1.54 4.23
N ILE A 559 -5.89 -1.36 2.93
CA ILE A 559 -4.83 -0.53 2.37
C ILE A 559 -5.41 0.41 1.31
N GLY A 560 -5.40 1.72 1.58
CA GLY A 560 -5.95 2.75 0.70
C GLY A 560 -6.79 3.77 1.47
N LYS A 561 -7.07 4.92 0.83
CA LYS A 561 -7.97 5.93 1.40
C LYS A 561 -9.38 5.35 1.53
N GLU A 562 -9.96 5.41 2.73
CA GLU A 562 -11.30 4.90 3.07
C GLU A 562 -11.49 3.40 2.82
N ALA A 563 -10.41 2.61 2.71
CA ALA A 563 -10.52 1.15 2.64
C ALA A 563 -11.12 0.61 3.95
N GLY A 564 -12.17 -0.21 3.87
CA GLY A 564 -12.85 -0.76 5.05
C GLY A 564 -13.43 0.27 6.02
N TYR A 565 -13.76 1.49 5.56
CA TYR A 565 -14.14 2.61 6.44
C TYR A 565 -15.26 2.29 7.45
N LEU A 566 -16.31 1.57 7.03
CA LEU A 566 -17.50 1.23 7.84
C LEU A 566 -17.39 -0.09 8.62
N VAL A 567 -16.21 -0.74 8.64
CA VAL A 567 -16.03 -2.03 9.31
C VAL A 567 -16.35 -1.92 10.79
N THR A 568 -17.20 -2.82 11.31
CA THR A 568 -17.53 -2.86 12.75
C THR A 568 -16.96 -4.10 13.41
N THR A 569 -17.37 -5.28 12.92
CA THR A 569 -17.09 -6.60 13.51
C THR A 569 -16.64 -7.64 12.47
N GLY A 570 -16.59 -7.29 11.18
CA GLY A 570 -16.16 -8.19 10.11
C GLY A 570 -14.71 -8.65 10.25
N ASN A 571 -14.43 -9.88 9.81
CA ASN A 571 -13.19 -10.61 10.06
C ASN A 571 -12.55 -11.15 8.78
N SER A 572 -11.22 -11.26 8.82
CA SER A 572 -10.41 -11.88 7.75
C SER A 572 -10.66 -11.28 6.35
N ASN A 573 -10.96 -9.97 6.27
CA ASN A 573 -11.19 -9.28 4.99
C ASN A 573 -9.91 -8.61 4.49
N VAL A 574 -9.66 -8.68 3.18
CA VAL A 574 -8.63 -7.93 2.48
C VAL A 574 -9.32 -6.88 1.61
N ALA A 575 -9.06 -5.60 1.84
CA ALA A 575 -9.55 -4.51 0.99
C ALA A 575 -8.41 -3.57 0.60
N ILE A 576 -8.03 -3.55 -0.69
CA ILE A 576 -6.88 -2.81 -1.19
C ILE A 576 -7.31 -1.89 -2.35
N GLY A 577 -7.23 -0.57 -2.13
CA GLY A 577 -7.63 0.45 -3.11
C GLY A 577 -8.40 1.62 -2.49
N TYR A 578 -8.60 2.69 -3.25
CA TYR A 578 -9.47 3.79 -2.82
C TYR A 578 -10.91 3.30 -2.65
N LYS A 579 -11.46 3.41 -1.43
CA LYS A 579 -12.81 2.94 -1.07
C LYS A 579 -13.08 1.44 -1.29
N ALA A 580 -12.05 0.62 -1.43
CA ALA A 580 -12.22 -0.83 -1.48
C ALA A 580 -12.89 -1.31 -0.18
N GLY A 581 -13.97 -2.10 -0.27
CA GLY A 581 -14.69 -2.62 0.89
C GLY A 581 -15.21 -1.54 1.85
N ARG A 582 -15.41 -0.30 1.39
CA ARG A 582 -15.80 0.83 2.25
C ARG A 582 -17.05 0.53 3.10
N GLY A 583 -17.98 -0.24 2.54
CA GLY A 583 -19.26 -0.63 3.11
C GLY A 583 -19.24 -1.87 3.99
N ILE A 584 -18.10 -2.56 4.14
CA ILE A 584 -17.97 -3.73 5.02
C ILE A 584 -18.44 -3.30 6.40
N THR A 585 -19.44 -3.98 6.96
CA THR A 585 -19.89 -3.76 8.36
C THR A 585 -19.58 -4.98 9.21
N THR A 586 -20.19 -6.12 8.89
CA THR A 586 -20.05 -7.43 9.58
C THR A 586 -19.66 -8.56 8.62
N SER A 587 -19.31 -8.21 7.38
CA SER A 587 -18.92 -9.11 6.29
C SER A 587 -17.58 -9.79 6.58
N ASP A 588 -17.43 -11.06 6.22
CA ASP A 588 -16.29 -11.92 6.59
C ASP A 588 -15.60 -12.58 5.37
N ARG A 589 -14.27 -12.75 5.42
CA ARG A 589 -13.48 -13.50 4.43
C ARG A 589 -13.55 -12.99 2.99
N ASN A 590 -13.66 -11.68 2.79
CA ASN A 590 -13.72 -11.09 1.44
C ASN A 590 -12.36 -10.58 0.97
N SER A 591 -12.03 -10.77 -0.30
CA SER A 591 -10.85 -10.21 -0.98
C SER A 591 -11.29 -9.20 -2.02
N LEU A 592 -11.09 -7.91 -1.74
CA LEU A 592 -11.57 -6.78 -2.53
C LEU A 592 -10.38 -5.93 -2.97
N ILE A 593 -9.94 -6.04 -4.22
CA ILE A 593 -8.75 -5.36 -4.71
C ILE A 593 -9.10 -4.52 -5.94
N GLY A 594 -8.93 -3.22 -5.83
CA GLY A 594 -9.26 -2.24 -6.87
C GLY A 594 -10.00 -1.03 -6.31
N GLU A 595 -10.05 0.05 -7.09
CA GLU A 595 -10.82 1.23 -6.71
C GLU A 595 -12.31 0.87 -6.57
N SER A 596 -12.90 1.19 -5.42
CA SER A 596 -14.32 0.97 -5.10
C SER A 596 -14.80 -0.46 -5.34
N SER A 597 -13.88 -1.44 -5.29
CA SER A 597 -14.22 -2.86 -5.33
C SER A 597 -15.01 -3.21 -4.07
N GLY A 598 -16.22 -3.76 -4.25
CA GLY A 598 -17.13 -4.05 -3.13
C GLY A 598 -17.48 -2.84 -2.26
N GLU A 599 -17.58 -1.62 -2.82
CA GLU A 599 -17.79 -0.38 -2.05
C GLU A 599 -19.00 -0.47 -1.11
N ASN A 600 -20.09 -1.13 -1.51
CA ASN A 600 -21.31 -1.26 -0.71
C ASN A 600 -21.49 -2.60 0.02
N LEU A 601 -20.48 -3.48 0.00
CA LEU A 601 -20.58 -4.84 0.55
C LEU A 601 -20.74 -4.79 2.07
N ALA A 602 -21.95 -5.01 2.59
CA ALA A 602 -22.25 -4.85 4.01
C ALA A 602 -22.04 -6.13 4.82
N THR A 603 -22.60 -7.26 4.36
CA THR A 603 -22.69 -8.52 5.14
C THR A 603 -22.26 -9.78 4.39
N GLY A 604 -21.90 -9.70 3.11
CA GLY A 604 -21.56 -10.89 2.31
C GLY A 604 -20.28 -11.61 2.76
N ILE A 605 -20.16 -12.90 2.47
CA ILE A 605 -19.07 -13.77 2.93
C ILE A 605 -18.33 -14.39 1.75
N GLY A 606 -17.00 -14.45 1.84
CA GLY A 606 -16.20 -15.28 0.92
C GLY A 606 -16.15 -14.75 -0.52
N ASN A 607 -16.34 -13.45 -0.74
CA ASN A 607 -16.29 -12.86 -2.07
C ASN A 607 -14.86 -12.51 -2.51
N ALA A 608 -14.60 -12.61 -3.80
CA ALA A 608 -13.31 -12.39 -4.43
C ALA A 608 -13.47 -11.39 -5.58
N PHE A 609 -13.37 -10.09 -5.29
CA PHE A 609 -13.54 -9.00 -6.24
C PHE A 609 -12.21 -8.38 -6.60
N PHE A 610 -11.84 -8.45 -7.88
CA PHE A 610 -10.59 -7.92 -8.40
C PHE A 610 -10.85 -7.01 -9.60
N GLY A 611 -10.46 -5.75 -9.51
CA GLY A 611 -10.66 -4.74 -10.54
C GLY A 611 -11.46 -3.53 -10.05
N THR A 612 -11.29 -2.41 -10.74
CA THR A 612 -11.99 -1.15 -10.43
C THR A 612 -13.50 -1.33 -10.62
N TYR A 613 -14.29 -0.92 -9.62
CA TYR A 613 -15.75 -1.07 -9.55
C TYR A 613 -16.29 -2.50 -9.61
N SER A 614 -15.45 -3.53 -9.45
CA SER A 614 -15.91 -4.92 -9.35
C SER A 614 -16.82 -5.10 -8.13
N GLY A 615 -18.04 -5.61 -8.33
CA GLY A 615 -19.04 -5.83 -7.27
C GLY A 615 -19.44 -4.58 -6.50
N ARG A 616 -19.33 -3.38 -7.08
CA ARG A 616 -19.47 -2.11 -6.34
C ARG A 616 -20.77 -1.99 -5.56
N LEU A 617 -21.92 -2.37 -6.15
CA LEU A 617 -23.23 -2.28 -5.50
C LEU A 617 -23.67 -3.58 -4.81
N THR A 618 -22.79 -4.57 -4.68
CA THR A 618 -23.07 -5.76 -3.86
C THR A 618 -23.26 -5.34 -2.42
N THR A 619 -24.35 -5.79 -1.78
CA THR A 619 -24.65 -5.51 -0.37
C THR A 619 -24.55 -6.75 0.51
N SER A 620 -24.99 -7.91 0.03
CA SER A 620 -25.14 -9.13 0.87
C SER A 620 -24.99 -10.48 0.15
N GLY A 621 -24.43 -10.50 -1.07
CA GLY A 621 -24.15 -11.75 -1.79
C GLY A 621 -22.90 -12.49 -1.27
N ASP A 622 -22.93 -13.82 -1.32
CA ASP A 622 -21.86 -14.70 -0.82
C ASP A 622 -21.14 -15.44 -1.96
N PHE A 623 -19.86 -15.79 -1.75
CA PHE A 623 -19.07 -16.68 -2.61
C PHE A 623 -18.99 -16.27 -4.09
N ASN A 624 -19.04 -14.97 -4.38
CA ASN A 624 -18.91 -14.46 -5.74
C ASN A 624 -17.44 -14.23 -6.12
N THR A 625 -17.05 -14.63 -7.32
CA THR A 625 -15.76 -14.31 -7.94
C THR A 625 -15.97 -13.34 -9.08
N LEU A 626 -15.55 -12.08 -8.92
CA LEU A 626 -15.77 -10.99 -9.88
C LEU A 626 -14.44 -10.36 -10.29
N ILE A 627 -13.98 -10.64 -11.51
CA ILE A 627 -12.66 -10.24 -11.99
C ILE A 627 -12.80 -9.39 -13.25
N GLY A 628 -12.49 -8.10 -13.14
CA GLY A 628 -12.54 -7.16 -14.26
C GLY A 628 -12.99 -5.76 -13.86
N TYR A 629 -12.93 -4.84 -14.82
CA TYR A 629 -13.47 -3.49 -14.64
C TYR A 629 -15.00 -3.54 -14.65
N ASP A 630 -15.63 -3.00 -13.61
CA ASP A 630 -17.09 -2.79 -13.53
C ASP A 630 -17.90 -4.09 -13.75
N CYS A 631 -17.28 -5.21 -13.37
CA CYS A 631 -17.82 -6.56 -13.43
C CYS A 631 -18.75 -6.81 -12.24
N GLY A 632 -19.90 -7.45 -12.47
CA GLY A 632 -20.87 -7.72 -11.41
C GLY A 632 -21.40 -6.45 -10.71
N TYR A 633 -21.41 -5.29 -11.38
CA TYR A 633 -21.72 -3.99 -10.76
C TYR A 633 -23.02 -3.98 -9.95
N GLN A 634 -24.03 -4.76 -10.39
CA GLN A 634 -25.36 -4.87 -9.76
C GLN A 634 -25.66 -6.26 -9.15
N VAL A 635 -24.63 -7.02 -8.77
CA VAL A 635 -24.83 -8.25 -7.97
C VAL A 635 -25.18 -7.84 -6.54
N THR A 636 -26.36 -7.24 -6.33
CA THR A 636 -26.73 -6.66 -5.03
C THR A 636 -26.83 -7.73 -3.95
N THR A 637 -27.54 -8.83 -4.23
CA THR A 637 -27.71 -9.96 -3.31
C THR A 637 -27.33 -11.32 -3.90
N GLY A 638 -27.01 -11.37 -5.20
CA GLY A 638 -26.68 -12.61 -5.90
C GLY A 638 -25.43 -13.29 -5.31
N SER A 639 -25.45 -14.62 -5.22
CA SER A 639 -24.41 -15.45 -4.61
C SER A 639 -23.88 -16.51 -5.58
N CYS A 640 -22.70 -17.06 -5.30
CA CYS A 640 -22.06 -18.14 -6.06
C CYS A 640 -21.80 -17.80 -7.55
N ASN A 641 -21.71 -16.52 -7.92
CA ASN A 641 -21.45 -16.11 -9.30
C ASN A 641 -19.95 -16.11 -9.63
N THR A 642 -19.59 -16.47 -10.87
CA THR A 642 -18.22 -16.35 -11.40
C THR A 642 -18.23 -15.49 -12.66
N PHE A 643 -17.85 -14.22 -12.54
CA PHE A 643 -17.80 -13.28 -13.65
C PHE A 643 -16.36 -12.84 -13.91
N VAL A 644 -15.93 -12.95 -15.17
CA VAL A 644 -14.56 -12.63 -15.60
C VAL A 644 -14.60 -11.84 -16.89
N GLY A 645 -14.17 -10.58 -16.86
CA GLY A 645 -14.07 -9.71 -18.02
C GLY A 645 -14.53 -8.27 -17.77
N PHE A 646 -14.27 -7.38 -18.73
CA PHE A 646 -14.76 -6.00 -18.67
C PHE A 646 -16.29 -6.00 -18.73
N GLN A 647 -16.93 -5.46 -17.69
CA GLN A 647 -18.39 -5.33 -17.58
C GLN A 647 -19.16 -6.64 -17.77
N SER A 648 -18.52 -7.78 -17.49
CA SER A 648 -19.20 -9.07 -17.45
C SER A 648 -20.18 -9.11 -16.27
N GLY A 649 -21.41 -9.58 -16.51
CA GLY A 649 -22.49 -9.53 -15.53
C GLY A 649 -22.78 -8.12 -15.04
N ARG A 650 -22.77 -7.13 -15.93
CA ARG A 650 -23.14 -5.76 -15.58
C ARG A 650 -24.64 -5.55 -15.80
N GLY A 651 -25.37 -5.25 -14.73
CA GLY A 651 -26.75 -4.79 -14.79
C GLY A 651 -26.87 -3.27 -14.98
N TRP A 652 -28.04 -2.81 -15.43
CA TRP A 652 -28.47 -1.42 -15.29
C TRP A 652 -29.87 -1.33 -14.67
N GLY A 653 -30.07 -0.33 -13.80
CA GLY A 653 -31.38 -0.06 -13.18
C GLY A 653 -31.53 -0.74 -11.80
N ALA A 654 -32.74 -1.16 -11.45
CA ALA A 654 -33.05 -1.76 -10.15
C ALA A 654 -33.01 -3.30 -10.14
N ASN A 655 -32.70 -3.92 -11.28
CA ASN A 655 -32.72 -5.36 -11.41
C ASN A 655 -31.44 -5.98 -10.84
N VAL A 656 -31.63 -6.98 -9.97
CA VAL A 656 -30.55 -7.68 -9.29
C VAL A 656 -30.17 -8.90 -10.11
N ILE A 657 -28.87 -9.14 -10.28
CA ILE A 657 -28.36 -10.34 -10.92
C ILE A 657 -28.55 -11.53 -9.97
N GLY A 658 -29.07 -12.64 -10.50
CA GLY A 658 -29.33 -13.87 -9.76
C GLY A 658 -28.08 -14.60 -9.27
N ASP A 659 -28.29 -15.84 -8.86
CA ASP A 659 -27.29 -16.70 -8.21
C ASP A 659 -26.66 -17.71 -9.18
N SER A 660 -25.47 -18.20 -8.86
CA SER A 660 -24.86 -19.38 -9.49
C SER A 660 -24.66 -19.27 -11.01
N SER A 661 -24.42 -18.06 -11.51
CA SER A 661 -24.16 -17.80 -12.93
C SER A 661 -22.67 -17.69 -13.23
N VAL A 662 -22.27 -18.10 -14.44
CA VAL A 662 -20.88 -18.06 -14.92
C VAL A 662 -20.81 -17.24 -16.20
N PHE A 663 -20.17 -16.07 -16.15
CA PHE A 663 -20.03 -15.17 -17.30
C PHE A 663 -18.55 -14.90 -17.59
N ILE A 664 -18.11 -15.12 -18.81
CA ILE A 664 -16.70 -15.01 -19.20
C ILE A 664 -16.56 -14.25 -20.52
N GLY A 665 -15.87 -13.11 -20.47
CA GLY A 665 -15.46 -12.27 -21.61
C GLY A 665 -15.97 -10.83 -21.57
N TYR A 666 -15.70 -10.05 -22.62
CA TYR A 666 -16.11 -8.63 -22.71
C TYR A 666 -17.64 -8.51 -22.82
N LEU A 667 -18.27 -7.84 -21.84
CA LEU A 667 -19.73 -7.66 -21.77
C LEU A 667 -20.57 -8.96 -21.70
N ALA A 668 -19.95 -10.11 -21.42
CA ALA A 668 -20.67 -11.38 -21.29
C ALA A 668 -21.73 -11.32 -20.19
N GLY A 669 -22.96 -11.73 -20.50
CA GLY A 669 -24.09 -11.70 -19.56
C GLY A 669 -24.53 -10.28 -19.16
N GLN A 670 -24.16 -9.24 -19.92
CA GLN A 670 -24.65 -7.90 -19.68
C GLN A 670 -26.19 -7.88 -19.80
N TYR A 671 -26.87 -7.37 -18.78
CA TYR A 671 -28.34 -7.41 -18.63
C TYR A 671 -28.97 -8.79 -18.40
N GLU A 672 -28.18 -9.83 -18.10
CA GLU A 672 -28.73 -11.09 -17.60
C GLU A 672 -28.99 -10.99 -16.09
N TYR A 673 -30.23 -11.23 -15.68
CA TYR A 673 -30.66 -11.12 -14.28
C TYR A 673 -31.08 -12.46 -13.68
N ASN A 674 -31.22 -13.50 -14.48
CA ASN A 674 -31.60 -14.82 -13.99
C ASN A 674 -30.43 -15.55 -13.34
N SER A 675 -30.76 -16.45 -12.42
CA SER A 675 -29.81 -17.38 -11.81
C SER A 675 -29.42 -18.50 -12.79
N GLN A 676 -28.33 -19.20 -12.52
CA GLN A 676 -27.95 -20.45 -13.18
C GLN A 676 -27.78 -20.30 -14.71
N ARG A 677 -27.14 -19.21 -15.12
CA ARG A 677 -26.86 -18.92 -16.54
C ARG A 677 -25.37 -19.06 -16.83
N LEU A 678 -25.04 -19.62 -18.00
CA LEU A 678 -23.69 -19.66 -18.55
C LEU A 678 -23.63 -18.77 -19.79
N TYR A 679 -22.68 -17.83 -19.82
CA TYR A 679 -22.33 -17.06 -21.01
C TYR A 679 -20.81 -17.06 -21.19
N ILE A 680 -20.33 -17.60 -22.31
CA ILE A 680 -18.95 -17.41 -22.75
C ILE A 680 -19.00 -16.67 -24.08
N GLU A 681 -18.63 -15.39 -24.06
CA GLU A 681 -18.88 -14.47 -25.16
C GLU A 681 -17.98 -13.23 -25.04
N ASN A 682 -17.69 -12.55 -26.15
CA ASN A 682 -16.87 -11.34 -26.17
C ASN A 682 -17.64 -10.11 -26.71
N SER A 683 -18.94 -10.05 -26.41
CA SER A 683 -19.88 -8.99 -26.75
C SER A 683 -21.08 -8.99 -25.79
N TYR A 684 -22.05 -8.10 -26.01
CA TYR A 684 -23.31 -8.04 -25.27
C TYR A 684 -24.39 -8.98 -25.83
N ALA A 685 -24.00 -10.01 -26.58
CA ALA A 685 -24.92 -10.95 -27.21
C ALA A 685 -25.77 -11.70 -26.17
N GLY A 686 -27.08 -11.80 -26.45
CA GLY A 686 -28.02 -12.56 -25.61
C GLY A 686 -28.00 -14.05 -25.92
N LYS A 687 -28.86 -14.81 -25.23
CA LYS A 687 -28.91 -16.29 -25.30
C LYS A 687 -28.93 -16.92 -26.71
N ASN A 688 -29.49 -16.24 -27.71
CA ASN A 688 -29.63 -16.75 -29.08
C ASN A 688 -28.41 -16.45 -29.97
N SER A 689 -27.44 -15.69 -29.48
CA SER A 689 -26.30 -15.23 -30.30
C SER A 689 -24.96 -15.25 -29.56
N ALA A 690 -24.94 -15.56 -28.26
CA ALA A 690 -23.70 -15.77 -27.52
C ALA A 690 -22.99 -17.06 -27.99
N LEU A 691 -21.68 -17.05 -28.16
CA LEU A 691 -20.89 -18.18 -28.66
C LEU A 691 -21.22 -19.48 -27.92
N ILE A 692 -21.27 -19.43 -26.59
CA ILE A 692 -21.80 -20.50 -25.73
C ILE A 692 -22.79 -19.90 -24.74
N TYR A 693 -24.00 -20.46 -24.73
CA TYR A 693 -25.06 -20.17 -23.77
C TYR A 693 -25.44 -21.45 -23.00
N GLY A 694 -25.81 -21.34 -21.74
CA GLY A 694 -26.35 -22.46 -20.99
C GLY A 694 -27.26 -22.07 -19.83
N GLU A 695 -28.06 -23.03 -19.41
CA GLU A 695 -28.96 -22.96 -18.25
C GLU A 695 -28.68 -24.16 -17.36
N PHE A 696 -28.04 -23.95 -16.21
CA PHE A 696 -27.65 -25.05 -15.31
C PHE A 696 -28.87 -25.71 -14.64
N ASP A 697 -29.95 -24.96 -14.45
CA ASP A 697 -31.22 -25.46 -13.89
C ASP A 697 -32.00 -26.38 -14.85
N ASN A 698 -31.75 -26.26 -16.15
CA ASN A 698 -32.45 -27.01 -17.19
C ASN A 698 -31.54 -28.02 -17.91
N ASP A 699 -30.31 -28.23 -17.41
CA ASP A 699 -29.27 -29.05 -18.05
C ASP A 699 -29.08 -28.70 -19.55
N LEU A 700 -29.20 -27.41 -19.88
CA LEU A 700 -29.16 -26.93 -21.26
C LEU A 700 -27.80 -26.31 -21.58
N LEU A 701 -27.20 -26.75 -22.69
CA LEU A 701 -26.03 -26.13 -23.30
C LEU A 701 -26.28 -25.89 -24.79
N VAL A 702 -26.07 -24.67 -25.25
CA VAL A 702 -26.29 -24.23 -26.63
C VAL A 702 -25.00 -23.63 -27.18
N PHE A 703 -24.57 -24.11 -28.33
CA PHE A 703 -23.52 -23.51 -29.14
C PHE A 703 -24.18 -22.71 -30.27
N ASN A 704 -24.07 -21.39 -30.26
CA ASN A 704 -24.58 -20.54 -31.36
C ASN A 704 -23.52 -20.34 -32.45
N ALA A 705 -22.73 -21.38 -32.71
CA ALA A 705 -21.66 -21.43 -33.70
C ALA A 705 -21.54 -22.84 -34.27
N ASP A 706 -20.84 -22.98 -35.39
CA ASP A 706 -20.56 -24.27 -35.99
C ASP A 706 -19.54 -25.05 -35.13
N VAL A 707 -19.94 -26.23 -34.63
CA VAL A 707 -19.14 -27.08 -33.76
C VAL A 707 -18.45 -28.17 -34.58
N GLY A 708 -17.13 -28.04 -34.72
CA GLY A 708 -16.29 -29.06 -35.35
C GLY A 708 -15.76 -30.08 -34.33
N ILE A 709 -16.09 -31.36 -34.50
CA ILE A 709 -15.48 -32.48 -33.76
C ILE A 709 -14.55 -33.22 -34.72
N GLY A 710 -13.25 -33.00 -34.57
CA GLY A 710 -12.22 -33.60 -35.45
C GLY A 710 -11.86 -32.80 -36.70
N THR A 711 -12.64 -31.76 -37.04
CA THR A 711 -12.37 -30.77 -38.09
C THR A 711 -12.14 -29.38 -37.52
N SER A 712 -11.30 -28.56 -38.18
CA SER A 712 -11.11 -27.14 -37.87
C SER A 712 -11.98 -26.19 -38.70
N ASN A 713 -12.64 -26.71 -39.74
CA ASN A 713 -13.50 -25.96 -40.66
C ASN A 713 -14.86 -26.68 -40.74
N PRO A 714 -15.71 -26.60 -39.71
CA PRO A 714 -17.03 -27.22 -39.76
C PRO A 714 -17.86 -26.59 -40.89
N GLU A 715 -18.47 -27.41 -41.74
CA GLU A 715 -19.35 -26.95 -42.84
C GLU A 715 -20.85 -26.90 -42.43
N GLY A 716 -21.16 -27.24 -41.18
CA GLY A 716 -22.50 -27.14 -40.60
C GLY A 716 -22.47 -27.03 -39.07
N THR A 717 -23.64 -26.80 -38.47
CA THR A 717 -23.77 -26.50 -37.02
C THR A 717 -23.15 -27.56 -36.11
N LEU A 718 -23.20 -28.83 -36.52
CA LEU A 718 -22.42 -29.90 -35.94
C LEU A 718 -21.75 -30.68 -37.08
N ASP A 719 -20.43 -30.57 -37.19
CA ASP A 719 -19.63 -31.27 -38.17
C ASP A 719 -18.65 -32.21 -37.46
N VAL A 720 -18.89 -33.50 -37.58
CA VAL A 720 -18.06 -34.56 -37.00
C VAL A 720 -17.25 -35.18 -38.12
N CYS A 721 -15.95 -34.86 -38.18
CA CYS A 721 -15.08 -35.33 -39.25
C CYS A 721 -13.76 -35.82 -38.65
N LYS A 722 -13.71 -37.13 -38.40
CA LYS A 722 -12.52 -38.00 -38.22
C LYS A 722 -12.99 -39.45 -38.19
N ASP A 723 -12.60 -40.25 -39.19
CA ASP A 723 -12.62 -41.72 -39.33
C ASP A 723 -13.72 -42.63 -38.69
N PHE A 724 -14.77 -42.14 -38.00
CA PHE A 724 -15.74 -42.96 -37.25
C PHE A 724 -17.12 -42.27 -37.09
N PRO A 725 -18.22 -43.03 -36.88
CA PRO A 725 -19.58 -42.64 -37.27
C PRO A 725 -20.20 -41.48 -36.49
N VAL A 726 -21.10 -40.74 -37.17
CA VAL A 726 -21.82 -39.55 -36.67
C VAL A 726 -22.73 -39.86 -35.46
N LEU A 727 -23.17 -41.12 -35.30
CA LEU A 727 -23.94 -41.59 -34.15
C LEU A 727 -23.62 -43.08 -33.90
N SER A 728 -23.21 -43.43 -32.67
CA SER A 728 -23.00 -44.81 -32.21
C SER A 728 -23.79 -45.02 -30.92
N VAL A 729 -24.94 -45.70 -31.00
CA VAL A 729 -25.70 -46.09 -29.81
C VAL A 729 -25.11 -47.40 -29.26
N ARG A 730 -24.50 -47.35 -28.08
CA ARG A 730 -24.07 -48.53 -27.32
C ARG A 730 -25.02 -48.74 -26.15
N THR A 731 -25.38 -49.99 -25.86
CA THR A 731 -26.35 -50.33 -24.81
C THR A 731 -25.70 -50.84 -23.51
N SER A 732 -24.37 -51.01 -23.45
CA SER A 732 -23.67 -51.51 -22.26
C SER A 732 -22.16 -51.19 -22.24
N GLU A 733 -21.59 -50.90 -21.07
CA GLU A 733 -20.13 -50.75 -20.84
C GLU A 733 -19.40 -52.09 -20.64
N THR A 734 -20.13 -53.21 -20.59
CA THR A 734 -19.55 -54.54 -20.36
C THR A 734 -19.09 -55.15 -21.67
N ALA A 735 -17.81 -55.49 -21.77
CA ALA A 735 -17.25 -56.20 -22.92
C ALA A 735 -18.01 -57.52 -23.14
N GLY A 736 -18.69 -57.66 -24.28
CA GLY A 736 -19.45 -58.88 -24.55
C GLY A 736 -20.13 -58.95 -25.92
N THR A 737 -21.05 -58.05 -26.21
CA THR A 737 -21.82 -58.04 -27.47
C THR A 737 -22.53 -56.71 -27.59
N ASP A 738 -21.97 -55.75 -28.31
CA ASP A 738 -22.65 -54.49 -28.60
C ASP A 738 -23.23 -54.54 -30.01
N ALA A 739 -24.55 -54.41 -30.12
CA ALA A 739 -25.21 -54.11 -31.39
C ALA A 739 -25.08 -52.60 -31.64
N VAL A 740 -24.32 -52.21 -32.68
CA VAL A 740 -24.08 -50.81 -33.02
C VAL A 740 -24.79 -50.49 -34.33
N VAL A 741 -25.66 -49.48 -34.31
CA VAL A 741 -26.16 -48.84 -35.53
C VAL A 741 -25.25 -47.68 -35.86
N ARG A 742 -24.71 -47.65 -37.08
CA ARG A 742 -23.93 -46.53 -37.61
C ARG A 742 -24.71 -45.83 -38.70
N ILE A 743 -24.74 -44.50 -38.63
CA ILE A 743 -25.26 -43.66 -39.70
C ILE A 743 -24.09 -42.86 -40.25
N GLY A 744 -23.88 -42.93 -41.56
CA GLY A 744 -22.78 -42.25 -42.22
C GLY A 744 -23.03 -42.11 -43.71
N GLY A 745 -22.19 -41.31 -44.35
CA GLY A 745 -22.24 -41.09 -45.79
C GLY A 745 -20.85 -40.80 -46.32
N ALA A 746 -20.64 -41.08 -47.60
CA ALA A 746 -19.40 -40.74 -48.30
C ALA A 746 -19.69 -39.63 -49.29
N ARG A 747 -18.92 -38.53 -49.25
CA ARG A 747 -18.92 -37.54 -50.32
C ARG A 747 -18.01 -38.06 -51.43
N THR A 748 -18.59 -38.81 -52.36
CA THR A 748 -17.87 -39.53 -53.42
C THR A 748 -18.54 -39.26 -54.77
N THR A 749 -17.72 -39.16 -55.82
CA THR A 749 -18.19 -39.07 -57.21
C THR A 749 -18.36 -40.46 -57.85
N SER A 750 -18.09 -41.53 -57.09
CA SER A 750 -18.17 -42.91 -57.54
C SER A 750 -19.62 -43.35 -57.70
N LEU A 751 -19.92 -43.95 -58.85
CA LEU A 751 -21.19 -44.63 -59.11
C LEU A 751 -21.37 -45.92 -58.31
N THR A 752 -20.33 -46.41 -57.61
CA THR A 752 -20.37 -47.67 -56.85
C THR A 752 -20.57 -47.52 -55.36
N ASP A 753 -20.46 -46.31 -54.84
CA ASP A 753 -20.35 -46.08 -53.40
C ASP A 753 -21.70 -45.66 -52.81
N ASP A 754 -21.95 -46.14 -51.59
CA ASP A 754 -23.09 -45.74 -50.80
C ASP A 754 -22.93 -44.28 -50.33
N LEU A 755 -23.77 -43.38 -50.84
CA LEU A 755 -23.76 -41.95 -50.49
C LEU A 755 -24.23 -41.73 -49.05
N SER A 756 -25.26 -42.48 -48.65
CA SER A 756 -25.80 -42.48 -47.29
C SER A 756 -26.11 -43.92 -46.91
N ARG A 757 -25.72 -44.33 -45.70
CA ARG A 757 -25.94 -45.69 -45.21
C ARG A 757 -26.32 -45.73 -43.74
N ILE A 758 -27.15 -46.71 -43.42
CA ILE A 758 -27.44 -47.19 -42.07
C ILE A 758 -26.87 -48.60 -42.00
N GLU A 759 -25.86 -48.78 -41.17
CA GLU A 759 -25.16 -50.06 -41.03
C GLU A 759 -25.45 -50.64 -39.65
N PHE A 760 -25.71 -51.94 -39.61
CA PHE A 760 -25.98 -52.69 -38.39
C PHE A 760 -24.78 -53.60 -38.11
N TYR A 761 -24.07 -53.36 -37.01
CA TYR A 761 -22.89 -54.12 -36.62
C TYR A 761 -23.14 -54.94 -35.36
N ASN A 762 -22.50 -56.10 -35.28
CA ASN A 762 -22.22 -56.81 -34.05
C ASN A 762 -20.73 -56.65 -33.71
N TYR A 763 -20.43 -56.17 -32.51
CA TYR A 763 -19.06 -56.10 -32.00
C TYR A 763 -18.73 -57.35 -31.18
N GLU A 764 -17.95 -58.25 -31.76
CA GLU A 764 -17.41 -59.43 -31.08
C GLU A 764 -15.90 -59.26 -30.80
N SER A 765 -15.32 -60.16 -30.01
CA SER A 765 -13.89 -60.13 -29.64
C SER A 765 -12.91 -60.15 -30.82
N GLY A 766 -13.38 -60.46 -32.05
CA GLY A 766 -12.62 -60.42 -33.30
C GLY A 766 -12.72 -59.12 -34.12
N GLY A 767 -13.48 -58.12 -33.67
CA GLY A 767 -13.71 -56.85 -34.38
C GLY A 767 -15.16 -56.66 -34.85
N PRO A 768 -15.48 -55.51 -35.46
CA PRO A 768 -16.84 -55.22 -35.93
C PRO A 768 -17.23 -56.14 -37.10
N PHE A 769 -18.33 -56.87 -36.93
CA PHE A 769 -18.94 -57.67 -37.99
C PHE A 769 -20.25 -57.02 -38.46
N GLU A 770 -20.34 -56.63 -39.73
CA GLU A 770 -21.54 -55.99 -40.28
C GLU A 770 -22.62 -57.04 -40.58
N LEU A 771 -23.79 -56.93 -39.95
CA LEU A 771 -24.92 -57.84 -40.10
C LEU A 771 -25.80 -57.48 -41.29
N ALA A 772 -26.03 -56.18 -41.50
CA ALA A 772 -26.92 -55.68 -42.54
C ALA A 772 -26.62 -54.21 -42.84
N ARG A 773 -27.05 -53.76 -44.02
CA ARG A 773 -26.93 -52.38 -44.46
C ARG A 773 -28.18 -51.94 -45.21
N ILE A 774 -28.59 -50.71 -44.98
CA ILE A 774 -29.50 -49.99 -45.85
C ILE A 774 -28.70 -48.84 -46.44
N SER A 775 -28.64 -48.72 -47.76
CA SER A 775 -27.88 -47.66 -48.41
C SER A 775 -28.65 -47.00 -49.55
N ALA A 776 -28.32 -45.74 -49.78
CA ALA A 776 -28.71 -44.98 -50.95
C ALA A 776 -27.48 -44.78 -51.84
N ARG A 777 -27.61 -45.07 -53.12
CA ARG A 777 -26.51 -45.02 -54.09
C ARG A 777 -26.93 -44.19 -55.29
N ASN A 778 -25.99 -43.45 -55.88
CA ASN A 778 -26.27 -42.73 -57.12
C ASN A 778 -26.44 -43.72 -58.28
N SER A 779 -27.54 -43.60 -59.01
CA SER A 779 -27.89 -44.47 -60.14
C SER A 779 -27.51 -43.87 -61.51
N ASP A 780 -27.17 -42.58 -61.58
CA ASP A 780 -26.77 -41.88 -62.81
C ASP A 780 -25.74 -40.77 -62.53
N ALA A 781 -24.53 -40.89 -63.07
CA ALA A 781 -23.45 -39.89 -62.90
C ALA A 781 -23.40 -38.84 -64.01
N THR A 782 -24.30 -38.93 -64.98
CA THR A 782 -24.16 -38.22 -66.26
C THR A 782 -24.95 -36.91 -66.34
N SER A 783 -25.98 -36.75 -65.50
CA SER A 783 -27.02 -35.71 -65.66
C SER A 783 -26.99 -34.59 -64.62
N GLY A 784 -26.07 -34.60 -63.65
CA GLY A 784 -26.02 -33.61 -62.57
C GLY A 784 -27.26 -33.58 -61.67
N THR A 785 -28.18 -34.53 -61.84
CA THR A 785 -29.40 -34.72 -61.06
C THR A 785 -29.21 -35.97 -60.20
N SER A 786 -29.24 -35.83 -58.88
CA SER A 786 -29.04 -36.94 -57.93
C SER A 786 -30.26 -37.86 -57.91
N VAL A 787 -30.39 -38.75 -58.90
CA VAL A 787 -31.35 -39.86 -58.88
C VAL A 787 -30.66 -41.10 -58.31
N GLY A 788 -31.25 -41.73 -57.30
CA GLY A 788 -30.59 -42.80 -56.56
C GLY A 788 -31.45 -44.02 -56.34
N ASP A 789 -30.78 -45.16 -56.24
CA ASP A 789 -31.38 -46.43 -55.84
C ASP A 789 -31.29 -46.57 -54.32
N MET A 790 -32.28 -47.23 -53.71
CA MET A 790 -32.23 -47.65 -52.31
C MET A 790 -32.02 -49.17 -52.24
N ILE A 791 -30.99 -49.59 -51.52
CA ILE A 791 -30.53 -50.97 -51.46
C ILE A 791 -30.62 -51.48 -50.02
N PHE A 792 -31.21 -52.66 -49.86
CA PHE A 792 -31.28 -53.38 -48.61
C PHE A 792 -30.40 -54.61 -48.73
N GLN A 793 -29.39 -54.67 -47.88
CA GLN A 793 -28.38 -55.70 -47.90
C GLN A 793 -28.31 -56.43 -46.57
N VAL A 794 -28.05 -57.73 -46.62
CA VAL A 794 -27.82 -58.58 -45.46
C VAL A 794 -26.51 -59.31 -45.63
N ASN A 795 -25.78 -59.53 -44.54
CA ASN A 795 -24.56 -60.31 -44.58
C ASN A 795 -24.89 -61.80 -44.45
N ASN A 796 -24.47 -62.60 -45.43
CA ASN A 796 -24.71 -64.04 -45.46
C ASN A 796 -23.55 -64.88 -44.88
N GLY A 797 -22.58 -64.25 -44.21
CA GLY A 797 -21.37 -64.88 -43.68
C GLY A 797 -20.16 -64.81 -44.61
N SER A 798 -20.35 -64.49 -45.90
CA SER A 798 -19.28 -64.29 -46.90
C SER A 798 -19.17 -62.85 -47.42
N GLY A 799 -20.11 -61.98 -47.03
CA GLY A 799 -20.22 -60.60 -47.45
C GLY A 799 -21.67 -60.12 -47.49
N LEU A 800 -21.85 -58.82 -47.76
CA LEU A 800 -23.17 -58.22 -47.97
C LEU A 800 -23.74 -58.68 -49.32
N ILE A 801 -24.97 -59.19 -49.28
CA ILE A 801 -25.76 -59.51 -50.47
C ILE A 801 -26.98 -58.59 -50.56
N GLN A 802 -27.34 -58.19 -51.77
CA GLN A 802 -28.52 -57.37 -52.03
C GLN A 802 -29.78 -58.24 -51.95
N GLY A 803 -30.59 -58.02 -50.92
CA GLY A 803 -31.88 -58.70 -50.76
C GLY A 803 -33.02 -57.97 -51.46
N MET A 804 -33.03 -56.63 -51.41
CA MET A 804 -34.04 -55.81 -52.06
C MET A 804 -33.40 -54.54 -52.65
N LEU A 805 -33.90 -54.15 -53.82
CA LEU A 805 -33.58 -52.92 -54.52
C LEU A 805 -34.86 -52.16 -54.79
N ILE A 806 -34.83 -50.86 -54.53
CA ILE A 806 -35.80 -49.92 -55.08
C ILE A 806 -35.00 -49.04 -56.03
N ASP A 807 -35.26 -49.17 -57.31
CA ASP A 807 -34.54 -48.38 -58.31
C ASP A 807 -35.09 -46.95 -58.44
N ASN A 808 -34.36 -46.11 -59.16
CA ASN A 808 -34.77 -44.73 -59.43
C ASN A 808 -36.10 -44.54 -60.18
N ASN A 809 -36.68 -45.61 -60.75
CA ASN A 809 -37.99 -45.61 -61.40
C ASN A 809 -39.11 -46.08 -60.46
N GLY A 810 -38.80 -46.32 -59.17
CA GLY A 810 -39.73 -46.80 -58.16
C GLY A 810 -40.11 -48.27 -58.37
N ARG A 811 -39.29 -49.05 -59.08
CA ARG A 811 -39.47 -50.49 -59.23
C ARG A 811 -38.81 -51.20 -58.06
N VAL A 812 -39.55 -52.09 -57.43
CA VAL A 812 -39.05 -52.90 -56.31
C VAL A 812 -38.64 -54.27 -56.82
N GLY A 813 -37.34 -54.56 -56.74
CA GLY A 813 -36.76 -55.87 -57.02
C GLY A 813 -36.40 -56.58 -55.72
N ILE A 814 -36.96 -57.77 -55.48
CA ILE A 814 -36.55 -58.65 -54.37
C ILE A 814 -35.77 -59.82 -54.98
N GLY A 815 -34.49 -59.94 -54.64
CA GLY A 815 -33.59 -60.93 -55.24
C GLY A 815 -33.22 -60.67 -56.71
N THR A 816 -33.41 -59.44 -57.21
CA THR A 816 -32.96 -58.99 -58.53
C THR A 816 -32.35 -57.59 -58.44
N SER A 817 -31.31 -57.34 -59.23
CA SER A 817 -30.63 -56.04 -59.32
C SER A 817 -31.09 -55.17 -60.49
N ASN A 818 -32.00 -55.67 -61.32
CA ASN A 818 -32.56 -54.92 -62.45
C ASN A 818 -34.04 -55.28 -62.64
N PRO A 819 -34.95 -54.79 -61.78
CA PRO A 819 -36.37 -55.09 -61.90
C PRO A 819 -36.94 -54.49 -63.20
N ALA A 820 -37.55 -55.33 -64.05
CA ALA A 820 -38.22 -54.88 -65.28
C ALA A 820 -39.63 -54.34 -65.01
N TRP A 821 -40.25 -54.76 -63.91
CA TRP A 821 -41.63 -54.45 -63.53
C TRP A 821 -41.68 -53.62 -62.24
N ARG A 822 -42.83 -52.97 -61.97
CA ARG A 822 -42.99 -52.16 -60.73
C ARG A 822 -42.77 -52.96 -59.45
N PHE A 823 -43.09 -54.26 -59.48
CA PHE A 823 -42.80 -55.19 -58.42
C PHE A 823 -42.32 -56.50 -59.06
N GLN A 824 -41.08 -56.90 -58.77
CA GLN A 824 -40.48 -58.13 -59.28
C GLN A 824 -39.84 -58.91 -58.14
N VAL A 825 -40.06 -60.22 -58.12
CA VAL A 825 -39.42 -61.16 -57.20
C VAL A 825 -38.64 -62.17 -58.07
N GLY A 826 -37.34 -62.29 -57.84
CA GLY A 826 -36.43 -63.14 -58.62
C GLY A 826 -35.98 -62.53 -59.97
N GLU A 827 -35.02 -63.18 -60.63
CA GLU A 827 -34.54 -62.79 -61.95
C GLU A 827 -35.53 -63.18 -63.05
N THR A 828 -35.46 -62.51 -64.22
CA THR A 828 -36.34 -62.77 -65.36
C THR A 828 -36.28 -64.21 -65.88
N SER A 829 -35.21 -64.95 -65.54
CA SER A 829 -34.97 -66.35 -65.88
C SER A 829 -35.48 -67.37 -64.84
N ASN A 830 -35.98 -66.92 -63.68
CA ASN A 830 -36.47 -67.78 -62.60
C ASN A 830 -37.75 -67.17 -62.01
N TYR A 831 -38.91 -67.80 -62.24
CA TYR A 831 -40.18 -67.36 -61.65
C TYR A 831 -40.08 -67.33 -60.12
N GLY A 832 -40.03 -66.12 -59.55
CA GLY A 832 -40.19 -65.93 -58.12
C GLY A 832 -41.63 -66.24 -57.73
N TRP A 833 -41.81 -67.26 -56.89
CA TRP A 833 -43.12 -67.62 -56.39
C TRP A 833 -43.61 -66.53 -55.43
N VAL A 834 -44.65 -65.78 -55.82
CA VAL A 834 -45.37 -64.91 -54.91
C VAL A 834 -46.51 -65.73 -54.30
N ALA A 835 -46.35 -66.20 -53.07
CA ALA A 835 -47.45 -66.82 -52.34
C ALA A 835 -48.46 -65.72 -51.93
N SER A 836 -49.64 -65.67 -52.57
CA SER A 836 -50.73 -64.77 -52.17
C SER A 836 -51.92 -65.57 -51.64
N ASN A 837 -52.51 -65.11 -50.52
CA ASN A 837 -53.65 -65.77 -49.86
C ASN A 837 -55.02 -65.28 -50.42
N GLY A 838 -55.06 -64.91 -51.70
CA GLY A 838 -56.23 -64.29 -52.34
C GLY A 838 -56.14 -64.30 -53.88
N SER A 839 -57.31 -64.29 -54.53
CA SER A 839 -57.44 -64.31 -56.00
C SER A 839 -57.00 -62.99 -56.62
N TRP A 840 -56.19 -63.07 -57.68
CA TRP A 840 -55.87 -61.92 -58.52
C TRP A 840 -57.11 -61.56 -59.36
N GLY A 841 -57.60 -60.34 -59.22
CA GLY A 841 -58.73 -59.85 -60.00
C GLY A 841 -58.29 -59.47 -61.41
N SER A 842 -58.80 -60.17 -62.42
CA SER A 842 -58.69 -59.73 -63.82
C SER A 842 -59.79 -58.70 -64.12
N SER A 843 -59.43 -57.50 -64.59
CA SER A 843 -60.41 -56.50 -65.00
C SER A 843 -61.14 -56.95 -66.27
N SER A 844 -62.48 -56.96 -66.24
CA SER A 844 -63.32 -57.33 -67.39
C SER A 844 -64.47 -56.33 -67.57
N ASP A 845 -64.16 -55.13 -68.07
CA ASP A 845 -65.12 -54.05 -68.40
C ASP A 845 -65.51 -54.08 -69.88
N ILE A 846 -66.78 -53.80 -70.23
CA ILE A 846 -67.24 -53.78 -71.64
C ILE A 846 -66.53 -52.71 -72.48
N ARG A 847 -66.09 -51.60 -71.87
CA ARG A 847 -65.32 -50.54 -72.55
C ARG A 847 -63.93 -51.00 -72.98
N GLN A 848 -63.46 -52.12 -72.44
CA GLN A 848 -62.18 -52.73 -72.78
C GLN A 848 -62.33 -53.88 -73.79
N LYS A 849 -63.50 -54.04 -74.44
CA LYS A 849 -63.81 -55.15 -75.38
C LYS A 849 -64.43 -54.66 -76.70
N GLU A 850 -64.07 -55.29 -77.81
CA GLU A 850 -64.63 -55.05 -79.15
C GLU A 850 -64.96 -56.39 -79.85
N ASN A 851 -65.79 -56.38 -80.90
CA ASN A 851 -66.21 -57.57 -81.68
C ASN A 851 -66.86 -58.70 -80.83
N ILE A 852 -67.81 -58.33 -79.96
CA ILE A 852 -68.48 -59.25 -79.03
C ILE A 852 -69.47 -60.15 -79.78
N ARG A 853 -69.20 -61.46 -79.75
CA ARG A 853 -70.08 -62.52 -80.31
C ARG A 853 -70.36 -63.59 -79.26
N ILE A 854 -71.53 -64.22 -79.35
CA ILE A 854 -71.88 -65.37 -78.51
C ILE A 854 -71.04 -66.57 -78.97
N LEU A 855 -70.69 -67.46 -78.04
CA LEU A 855 -69.90 -68.65 -78.33
C LEU A 855 -70.80 -69.72 -78.96
N ASP A 856 -70.56 -70.07 -80.22
CA ASP A 856 -71.29 -71.12 -80.91
C ASP A 856 -70.63 -72.50 -80.76
N SER A 857 -71.45 -73.56 -80.73
CA SER A 857 -71.02 -74.97 -80.66
C SER A 857 -70.18 -75.28 -79.43
N ALA A 858 -70.53 -74.66 -78.30
CA ALA A 858 -69.78 -74.77 -77.06
C ALA A 858 -69.82 -76.20 -76.49
N LEU A 859 -70.96 -76.90 -76.61
CA LEU A 859 -71.12 -78.27 -76.13
C LEU A 859 -70.21 -79.25 -76.88
N ASN A 860 -70.12 -79.14 -78.20
CA ASN A 860 -69.23 -79.99 -79.00
C ASN A 860 -67.77 -79.77 -78.62
N LYS A 861 -67.36 -78.51 -78.43
CA LYS A 861 -65.99 -78.18 -78.01
C LYS A 861 -65.66 -78.78 -76.65
N VAL A 862 -66.59 -78.75 -75.68
CA VAL A 862 -66.40 -79.33 -74.35
C VAL A 862 -66.34 -80.86 -74.40
N LEU A 863 -67.14 -81.51 -75.24
CA LEU A 863 -67.13 -82.97 -75.42
C LEU A 863 -65.80 -83.50 -75.99
N GLU A 864 -65.05 -82.66 -76.72
CA GLU A 864 -63.72 -83.01 -77.24
C GLU A 864 -62.58 -82.78 -76.22
N MET A 865 -62.84 -82.10 -75.09
CA MET A 865 -61.83 -81.83 -74.07
C MET A 865 -61.62 -83.03 -73.16
N ASN A 866 -60.36 -83.43 -72.97
CA ASN A 866 -59.99 -84.51 -72.05
C ASN A 866 -59.37 -83.95 -70.77
N GLY A 867 -60.10 -84.08 -69.66
CA GLY A 867 -59.50 -83.88 -68.33
C GLY A 867 -58.53 -85.02 -68.04
N ILE A 868 -57.27 -84.67 -67.75
CA ILE A 868 -56.22 -85.64 -67.45
C ILE A 868 -55.73 -85.47 -66.02
N TYR A 869 -55.12 -86.54 -65.50
CA TYR A 869 -54.28 -86.46 -64.32
C TYR A 869 -52.83 -86.56 -64.72
N PHE A 870 -51.97 -85.74 -64.11
CA PHE A 870 -50.54 -85.76 -64.40
C PHE A 870 -49.72 -85.49 -63.15
N ASN A 871 -48.44 -85.85 -63.23
CA ASN A 871 -47.42 -85.52 -62.24
C ASN A 871 -46.40 -84.60 -62.93
N VAL A 872 -45.98 -83.54 -62.24
CA VAL A 872 -44.97 -82.61 -62.78
C VAL A 872 -43.59 -83.27 -62.74
N ILE A 873 -42.83 -83.18 -63.83
CA ILE A 873 -41.46 -83.70 -63.91
C ILE A 873 -40.51 -82.63 -63.37
N GLY A 874 -39.76 -82.95 -62.31
CA GLY A 874 -38.89 -82.01 -61.59
C GLY A 874 -39.39 -81.77 -60.17
N ASN A 875 -38.44 -81.68 -59.22
CA ASN A 875 -38.60 -81.81 -57.77
C ASN A 875 -39.81 -81.01 -57.20
N ASN A 876 -41.00 -81.62 -57.15
CA ASN A 876 -42.13 -81.16 -56.36
C ASN A 876 -42.12 -81.93 -55.02
N PRO A 877 -42.03 -81.26 -53.85
CA PRO A 877 -41.88 -81.93 -52.55
C PRO A 877 -43.09 -82.79 -52.13
N VAL A 878 -44.20 -82.68 -52.84
CA VAL A 878 -45.46 -83.37 -52.56
C VAL A 878 -45.82 -84.16 -53.82
N GLY A 879 -45.62 -85.48 -53.81
CA GLY A 879 -45.85 -86.37 -54.96
C GLY A 879 -47.32 -86.57 -55.32
N ASP A 880 -48.15 -85.54 -55.17
CA ASP A 880 -49.58 -85.58 -55.37
C ASP A 880 -49.94 -85.51 -56.86
N ARG A 881 -50.96 -86.30 -57.22
CA ARG A 881 -51.51 -86.38 -58.56
C ARG A 881 -52.35 -85.13 -58.82
N GLU A 882 -51.93 -84.29 -59.74
CA GLU A 882 -52.68 -83.09 -60.13
C GLU A 882 -53.68 -83.41 -61.25
N VAL A 883 -54.72 -82.58 -61.39
CA VAL A 883 -55.77 -82.68 -62.42
C VAL A 883 -55.74 -81.43 -63.30
N GLY A 884 -55.83 -81.59 -64.61
CA GLY A 884 -55.83 -80.47 -65.54
C GLY A 884 -56.00 -80.90 -66.99
N PHE A 885 -55.56 -80.04 -67.91
CA PHE A 885 -55.60 -80.30 -69.36
C PHE A 885 -54.19 -80.24 -69.96
N ILE A 886 -53.97 -80.96 -71.06
CA ILE A 886 -52.74 -80.81 -71.85
C ILE A 886 -52.90 -79.60 -72.78
N ALA A 887 -51.99 -78.62 -72.67
CA ALA A 887 -52.04 -77.38 -73.44
C ALA A 887 -52.02 -77.61 -74.95
N GLN A 888 -51.25 -78.60 -75.42
CA GLN A 888 -51.12 -78.97 -76.83
C GLN A 888 -52.38 -79.65 -77.39
N GLU A 889 -53.17 -80.30 -76.53
CA GLU A 889 -54.46 -80.88 -76.92
C GLU A 889 -55.52 -79.79 -76.93
N MET A 890 -55.52 -78.93 -75.90
CA MET A 890 -56.41 -77.78 -75.81
C MET A 890 -56.22 -76.81 -76.96
N GLU A 891 -54.99 -76.62 -77.47
CA GLU A 891 -54.74 -75.72 -78.60
C GLU A 891 -55.47 -76.13 -79.89
N LYS A 892 -55.69 -77.44 -80.10
CA LYS A 892 -56.41 -77.94 -81.27
C LYS A 892 -57.92 -77.68 -81.19
N ILE A 893 -58.45 -77.60 -79.97
CA ILE A 893 -59.89 -77.50 -79.69
C ILE A 893 -60.26 -76.02 -79.43
N LEU A 894 -59.46 -75.35 -78.61
CA LEU A 894 -59.54 -73.95 -78.19
C LEU A 894 -58.14 -73.31 -78.21
N PRO A 895 -57.65 -72.87 -79.38
CA PRO A 895 -56.35 -72.19 -79.47
C PRO A 895 -56.31 -70.89 -78.65
N GLU A 896 -57.47 -70.28 -78.42
CA GLU A 896 -57.65 -68.97 -77.75
C GLU A 896 -57.29 -68.99 -76.26
N VAL A 897 -57.30 -70.16 -75.61
CA VAL A 897 -56.99 -70.29 -74.17
C VAL A 897 -55.55 -70.76 -73.90
N VAL A 898 -54.76 -70.95 -74.96
CA VAL A 898 -53.38 -71.44 -74.89
C VAL A 898 -52.42 -70.30 -75.26
N SER A 899 -51.46 -70.04 -74.39
CA SER A 899 -50.36 -69.10 -74.65
C SER A 899 -49.04 -69.85 -74.81
N VAL A 900 -48.13 -69.32 -75.62
CA VAL A 900 -46.78 -69.87 -75.82
C VAL A 900 -45.76 -68.86 -75.32
N ASP A 901 -44.81 -69.29 -74.49
CA ASP A 901 -43.73 -68.44 -74.00
C ASP A 901 -42.55 -68.35 -75.00
N SER A 902 -41.53 -67.57 -74.64
CA SER A 902 -40.33 -67.37 -75.47
C SER A 902 -39.46 -68.61 -75.64
N GLU A 903 -39.65 -69.64 -74.82
CA GLU A 903 -38.91 -70.91 -74.87
C GLU A 903 -39.72 -72.02 -75.55
N GLY A 904 -40.96 -71.73 -75.95
CA GLY A 904 -41.85 -72.62 -76.69
C GLY A 904 -42.73 -73.50 -75.81
N TYR A 905 -42.73 -73.32 -74.48
CA TYR A 905 -43.66 -74.01 -73.59
C TYR A 905 -45.05 -73.36 -73.65
N LYS A 906 -46.09 -74.20 -73.52
CA LYS A 906 -47.49 -73.79 -73.68
C LYS A 906 -48.22 -73.79 -72.34
N GLY A 907 -48.82 -72.67 -71.98
CA GLY A 907 -49.67 -72.52 -70.79
C GLY A 907 -51.15 -72.46 -71.15
N ILE A 908 -52.02 -72.87 -70.21
CA ILE A 908 -53.49 -72.81 -70.37
C ILE A 908 -54.07 -71.80 -69.39
N SER A 909 -54.98 -70.95 -69.88
CA SER A 909 -55.77 -70.08 -69.03
C SER A 909 -57.09 -70.73 -68.61
N TYR A 910 -57.08 -71.40 -67.45
CA TYR A 910 -58.26 -72.08 -66.91
C TYR A 910 -59.48 -71.16 -66.73
N SER A 911 -59.26 -69.89 -66.38
CA SER A 911 -60.33 -68.91 -66.18
C SER A 911 -61.12 -68.59 -67.47
N HIS A 912 -60.48 -68.72 -68.64
CA HIS A 912 -61.12 -68.44 -69.93
C HIS A 912 -61.90 -69.64 -70.49
N ILE A 913 -61.78 -70.82 -69.87
CA ILE A 913 -62.59 -72.01 -70.21
C ILE A 913 -63.99 -71.90 -69.59
N THR A 914 -64.12 -71.25 -68.43
CA THR A 914 -65.38 -71.15 -67.68
C THR A 914 -66.56 -70.60 -68.50
N PRO A 915 -66.43 -69.50 -69.29
CA PRO A 915 -67.53 -69.01 -70.13
C PRO A 915 -67.98 -70.01 -71.20
N ILE A 916 -67.06 -70.85 -71.70
CA ILE A 916 -67.35 -71.87 -72.71
C ILE A 916 -68.15 -73.01 -72.07
N LEU A 917 -67.81 -73.40 -70.84
CA LEU A 917 -68.59 -74.37 -70.07
C LEU A 917 -70.01 -73.86 -69.79
N VAL A 918 -70.18 -72.56 -69.52
CA VAL A 918 -71.50 -71.96 -69.29
C VAL A 918 -72.39 -72.05 -70.54
N GLU A 919 -71.87 -71.70 -71.72
CA GLU A 919 -72.66 -71.83 -72.96
C GLU A 919 -72.91 -73.29 -73.35
N ALA A 920 -71.96 -74.20 -73.11
CA ALA A 920 -72.15 -75.64 -73.31
C ALA A 920 -73.30 -76.22 -72.46
N ILE A 921 -73.40 -75.79 -71.19
CA ILE A 921 -74.49 -76.20 -70.29
C ILE A 921 -75.85 -75.66 -70.79
N LYS A 922 -75.90 -74.44 -71.32
CA LYS A 922 -77.13 -73.88 -71.90
C LYS A 922 -77.58 -74.65 -73.15
N GLU A 923 -76.65 -74.98 -74.05
CA GLU A 923 -76.92 -75.81 -75.22
C GLU A 923 -77.45 -77.21 -74.81
N GLN A 924 -76.88 -77.82 -73.78
CA GLN A 924 -77.34 -79.11 -73.23
C GLN A 924 -78.75 -79.01 -72.63
N GLN A 925 -79.03 -77.96 -71.86
CA GLN A 925 -80.35 -77.74 -71.26
C GLN A 925 -81.45 -77.61 -72.33
N GLN A 926 -81.13 -76.96 -73.46
CA GLN A 926 -82.05 -76.81 -74.58
C GLN A 926 -82.39 -78.16 -75.25
N GLN A 927 -81.43 -79.10 -75.32
CA GLN A 927 -81.68 -80.46 -75.81
C GLN A 927 -82.58 -81.25 -74.84
N ILE A 928 -82.38 -81.09 -73.53
CA ILE A 928 -83.21 -81.74 -72.50
C ILE A 928 -84.67 -81.23 -72.59
N GLU A 929 -84.88 -79.93 -72.74
CA GLU A 929 -86.23 -79.35 -72.90
C GLU A 929 -86.93 -79.83 -74.17
N SER A 930 -86.18 -79.95 -75.29
CA SER A 930 -86.72 -80.51 -76.54
C SER A 930 -87.14 -81.98 -76.40
N GLN A 931 -86.35 -82.78 -75.68
CA GLN A 931 -86.69 -84.16 -75.37
C GLN A 931 -87.91 -84.26 -74.44
N GLN A 932 -88.03 -83.37 -73.45
CA GLN A 932 -89.20 -83.32 -72.56
C GLN A 932 -90.48 -82.98 -73.32
N GLN A 933 -90.45 -82.02 -74.27
CA GLN A 933 -91.59 -81.73 -75.14
C GLN A 933 -92.00 -82.88 -76.08
N GLN A 934 -91.08 -83.81 -76.38
CA GLN A 934 -91.44 -85.03 -77.11
C GLN A 934 -92.12 -86.05 -76.20
N ILE A 935 -91.67 -86.17 -74.94
CA ILE A 935 -92.28 -87.03 -73.93
C ILE A 935 -93.70 -86.55 -73.63
N ASP A 936 -93.92 -85.26 -73.42
CA ASP A 936 -95.24 -84.69 -73.12
C ASP A 936 -96.25 -84.94 -74.26
N ARG A 937 -95.81 -84.83 -75.53
CA ARG A 937 -96.64 -85.15 -76.72
C ARG A 937 -96.97 -86.64 -76.83
N LEU A 938 -96.03 -87.51 -76.48
CA LEU A 938 -96.27 -88.96 -76.47
C LEU A 938 -97.28 -89.33 -75.37
N GLU A 939 -97.24 -88.67 -74.21
CA GLU A 939 -98.22 -88.87 -73.14
C GLU A 939 -99.63 -88.37 -73.52
N GLU A 940 -99.73 -87.26 -74.26
CA GLU A 940 -101.00 -86.73 -74.79
C GLU A 940 -101.64 -87.70 -75.81
N MET A 941 -100.85 -88.26 -76.73
CA MET A 941 -101.30 -89.28 -77.69
C MET A 941 -101.77 -90.58 -76.99
N ILE A 942 -101.14 -90.97 -75.87
CA ILE A 942 -101.56 -92.14 -75.08
C ILE A 942 -102.88 -91.88 -74.35
N SER A 943 -103.12 -90.64 -73.89
CA SER A 943 -104.41 -90.24 -73.31
C SER A 943 -105.54 -90.22 -74.34
N GLU A 944 -105.29 -89.76 -75.57
CA GLU A 944 -106.28 -89.79 -76.66
C GLU A 944 -106.64 -91.23 -77.06
N MET A 945 -105.65 -92.13 -77.20
CA MET A 945 -105.90 -93.55 -77.46
C MET A 945 -106.71 -94.23 -76.34
N ARG A 946 -106.48 -93.85 -75.07
CA ARG A 946 -107.27 -94.39 -73.93
C ARG A 946 -108.73 -93.93 -73.96
N ASN A 947 -108.99 -92.70 -74.42
CA ASN A 947 -110.35 -92.17 -74.55
C ASN A 947 -111.12 -92.79 -75.74
N GLU A 948 -110.46 -93.14 -76.84
CA GLU A 948 -111.07 -93.90 -77.95
C GLU A 948 -111.45 -95.34 -77.56
N ILE A 949 -110.66 -95.99 -76.71
CA ILE A 949 -110.97 -97.34 -76.20
C ILE A 949 -112.18 -97.32 -75.25
N ALA A 950 -112.38 -96.22 -74.49
CA ALA A 950 -113.50 -96.06 -73.57
C ALA A 950 -114.85 -95.75 -74.26
N SER A 951 -114.84 -95.13 -75.45
CA SER A 951 -116.07 -94.85 -76.22
C SER A 951 -116.56 -96.04 -77.08
N SER A 952 -115.69 -97.02 -77.33
CA SER A 952 -116.01 -98.26 -78.05
C SER A 952 -116.80 -99.31 -77.23
N SER A 953 -117.09 -99.05 -75.95
CA SER A 953 -117.68 -100.05 -75.03
C SER A 953 -119.06 -99.67 -74.43
N ARG A 954 -119.86 -98.84 -75.11
CA ARG A 954 -121.31 -98.71 -74.86
C ARG A 954 -122.16 -98.74 -76.12
#